data_AF-A0A954YS82-F1
#
_entry.id   AF-A0A954YS82-F1
#
_cell.length_a   1.000
_cell.length_b   1.000
_cell.length_c   1.000
_cell.angle_alpha   90.00
_cell.angle_beta   90.00
_cell.angle_gamma   90.00
#
_symmetry.space_group_name_H-M   'P 1'
#
loop_
_entity.id
_entity.type
_entity.pdbx_description
1 polymer ?
#
loop_
_entity_poly.entity_id
_entity_poly.type
_entity_poly.pdbx_seq_one_letter_code
_entity_poly.pdbx_strand_id
1 'polypeptide(L)'
;MKTRLMNGCCVGRISILVLAVAAIPAWGWDAPVGVPVPSFGIDETVQSEYGSSSYYTHYVNQNHGAATDSSNPNGTPSRPRRTIPQNLPAGSVVIVEGLYDYATGGFTPISGSGTASNPIFVRGASSSNRPRFTRGTQIKGQYIIVENIEFDGGNPLLTEDAPHHIAIRSSEVHNCGGPAVQVSAWDDRSMSNIVLYDLEVHDNGNWQANFDEDYHGVGVGDHVSNLWIVDSVFYHNSGDGIQINAGSQSAEGTTHHIYVARNESFQNKQTGMWAKQGTDIIFSENYVHDHRPSNSSLGAGMGCQYDPVRMWFIDNTIFDCDYGITIASGGLGSGQEMYIVGNVISSIHDSDGGFNPNTAWTNSAIMIVGGQRRYVVNNSIYDADGGIHGAAAFGEFHLANNIVSNISKSSGWHLFIEHPDAANSSSVDNCLFYQSGGSIRFDWKGASYSSVSQFQSSTGAGSGNFSGNPNYSNPNAGDLHLQSSSPAIDAGSSHSVYSTFASRYGLNLNIDIDGSSRPGGSAYDIGADELGGGTPPPPPPPGCTSNSQCNDDVDCTDDFCIGGTCVNNAIDANCDDGNFCNGEETCDLFAGCLDGNNPCGSQSCNESTNSCVSCTSDSQCSDGNFCNGVERCVSGECENGSDPCPTQACSEQTDSCVDCFNNSECDNGVYCDGVETCSGGACSPGTPPCGNEQCNEDSQTCGVVPDALINVGDSWCYQKGVAGTPSEGWKTSTCQNSSWPSGPTGIGYGDGDDQTVLNDMSGNYITVYAKREFRIPDASQAFSLILEIDYDDGFVAYLNGDEVARRNMGGQFTPVNRNTIASGLREAGSFELITLPHAKLSPTGQNILAIEIHNYNINSSDLTFIPRLIAQTEDFVCHSNADCDDGKFCNGQETCEDGVCESGVQQCPGESCNDITQECAPIPVQPSPVPPTQTTPEECLGCDLEEPSTDSVTGAVIVVNPRIDSDFDNIPDSIDRCINTPSQQLVNANGCSEEQRSKDDDNDGVINDEDSCPGTPPRTPVYDSGCSDEQLANVGKPVSQPAPTPNRVTGNGQTDTDGDGVADVNDLCEDTPLGSAVDETGCVLVVENETANGCGGGGACGTIGMTSMAFALVGLAGSRPRRRGKSRG
;
A
#
# COMPACT_ATOMS: atom_id res chain seq x y z
N MET A 1 -70.82 8.95 40.13
CA MET A 1 -71.49 9.36 38.88
C MET A 1 -71.07 10.80 38.62
N LYS A 2 -70.33 11.21 37.58
CA LYS A 2 -69.90 10.63 36.31
C LYS A 2 -68.46 11.15 36.02
N THR A 3 -67.55 10.23 35.69
CA THR A 3 -66.44 10.27 34.67
C THR A 3 -65.87 11.62 34.22
N ARG A 4 -64.54 11.85 34.08
CA ARG A 4 -63.31 11.03 34.19
C ARG A 4 -62.10 12.02 34.37
N LEU A 5 -61.00 11.50 34.96
CA LEU A 5 -59.75 12.11 35.51
C LEU A 5 -58.96 13.06 34.58
N MET A 6 -58.45 14.23 35.07
CA MET A 6 -57.13 14.55 35.71
C MET A 6 -55.90 14.31 34.81
N ASN A 7 -55.25 15.36 34.27
CA ASN A 7 -54.16 16.22 34.82
C ASN A 7 -52.74 15.69 34.53
N GLY A 8 -51.89 16.52 33.89
CA GLY A 8 -50.43 16.36 33.87
C GLY A 8 -49.73 17.18 32.77
N CYS A 9 -49.05 18.26 33.16
CA CYS A 9 -48.20 19.11 32.32
C CYS A 9 -47.03 18.36 31.67
N CYS A 10 -46.65 18.73 30.44
CA CYS A 10 -45.27 18.68 29.92
C CYS A 10 -45.11 19.70 28.77
N VAL A 11 -44.04 20.48 28.80
CA VAL A 11 -43.63 21.41 27.73
C VAL A 11 -42.63 20.65 26.86
N GLY A 12 -43.01 20.26 25.64
CA GLY A 12 -42.13 19.59 24.69
C GLY A 12 -41.41 20.60 23.80
N ARG A 13 -40.12 20.83 24.05
CA ARG A 13 -39.18 21.31 23.02
C ARG A 13 -38.86 20.10 22.14
N ILE A 14 -39.08 20.22 20.84
CA ILE A 14 -38.71 19.21 19.85
C ILE A 14 -37.20 19.34 19.62
N SER A 15 -36.45 18.37 20.13
CA SER A 15 -35.06 18.13 19.72
C SER A 15 -35.09 17.50 18.33
N ILE A 16 -34.47 18.15 17.35
CA ILE A 16 -34.16 17.53 16.06
C ILE A 16 -32.90 16.71 16.29
N LEU A 17 -33.05 15.38 16.28
CA LEU A 17 -31.95 14.43 16.24
C LEU A 17 -31.38 14.52 14.82
N VAL A 18 -30.21 15.12 14.66
CA VAL A 18 -29.41 14.96 13.44
C VAL A 18 -28.69 13.63 13.62
N LEU A 19 -29.17 12.56 12.97
CA LEU A 19 -28.36 11.37 12.77
C LEU A 19 -27.24 11.76 11.80
N ALA A 20 -26.03 11.87 12.30
CA ALA A 20 -24.85 11.86 11.43
C ALA A 20 -24.75 10.44 10.84
N VAL A 21 -24.98 10.32 9.53
CA VAL A 21 -24.60 9.12 8.78
C VAL A 21 -23.10 9.21 8.60
N ALA A 22 -22.35 8.37 9.32
CA ALA A 22 -20.93 8.21 9.09
C ALA A 22 -20.72 7.68 7.67
N ALA A 23 -19.92 8.38 6.86
CA ALA A 23 -19.46 7.88 5.58
C ALA A 23 -18.64 6.61 5.83
N ILE A 24 -19.01 5.51 5.18
CA ILE A 24 -18.27 4.25 5.23
C ILE A 24 -16.95 4.48 4.48
N PRO A 25 -15.77 4.31 5.10
CA PRO A 25 -14.50 4.57 4.43
C PRO A 25 -14.22 3.57 3.30
N ALA A 26 -13.50 4.05 2.29
CA ALA A 26 -13.00 3.29 1.17
C ALA A 26 -11.97 2.24 1.64
N TRP A 27 -11.93 1.07 1.00
CA TRP A 27 -11.10 -0.05 1.41
C TRP A 27 -9.64 0.20 0.99
N GLY A 28 -8.81 0.65 1.92
CA GLY A 28 -7.34 0.79 1.84
C GLY A 28 -6.78 1.03 3.25
N TRP A 29 -5.52 0.66 3.52
CA TRP A 29 -4.90 0.95 4.81
C TRP A 29 -4.65 2.45 4.97
N ASP A 30 -5.27 3.06 5.97
CA ASP A 30 -5.05 4.47 6.29
C ASP A 30 -3.84 4.62 7.22
N ALA A 31 -2.94 5.55 6.89
CA ALA A 31 -1.77 5.79 7.71
C ALA A 31 -2.14 6.45 9.05
N PRO A 32 -1.52 6.03 10.17
CA PRO A 32 -1.65 6.73 11.45
C PRO A 32 -1.20 8.19 11.35
N VAL A 33 -1.71 9.04 12.25
CA VAL A 33 -1.30 10.44 12.36
C VAL A 33 0.22 10.53 12.50
N GLY A 34 0.84 11.37 11.67
CA GLY A 34 2.28 11.59 11.67
C GLY A 34 3.13 10.41 11.16
N VAL A 35 2.52 9.36 10.63
CA VAL A 35 3.21 8.22 10.01
C VAL A 35 3.02 8.29 8.49
N PRO A 36 4.09 8.22 7.68
CA PRO A 36 3.94 8.15 6.23
C PRO A 36 3.45 6.76 5.80
N VAL A 37 2.74 6.69 4.67
CA VAL A 37 2.39 5.40 4.05
C VAL A 37 3.69 4.69 3.61
N PRO A 38 3.92 3.43 4.01
CA PRO A 38 5.05 2.67 3.49
C PRO A 38 4.88 2.45 1.98
N SER A 39 5.96 2.59 1.23
CA SER A 39 5.95 2.34 -0.23
C SER A 39 5.73 0.87 -0.61
N PHE A 40 5.79 -0.03 0.37
CA PHE A 40 5.70 -1.48 0.18
C PHE A 40 5.34 -2.19 1.49
N GLY A 41 4.56 -3.28 1.42
CA GLY A 41 4.43 -4.29 2.47
C GLY A 41 3.06 -4.41 3.13
N ILE A 42 2.11 -3.53 2.81
CA ILE A 42 0.77 -3.50 3.41
C ILE A 42 -0.30 -3.99 2.43
N ASP A 43 -0.39 -3.39 1.24
CA ASP A 43 -1.51 -3.60 0.31
C ASP A 43 -1.26 -4.66 -0.76
N GLU A 44 -0.04 -5.19 -0.89
CA GLU A 44 0.29 -6.09 -1.98
C GLU A 44 -0.52 -7.38 -1.91
N THR A 45 -1.15 -7.76 -3.01
CA THR A 45 -1.91 -9.01 -3.12
C THR A 45 -1.27 -9.96 -4.14
N VAL A 46 -1.45 -11.26 -3.94
CA VAL A 46 -1.10 -12.26 -4.96
C VAL A 46 -2.12 -12.18 -6.10
N GLN A 47 -1.67 -11.90 -7.33
CA GLN A 47 -2.57 -11.72 -8.49
C GLN A 47 -3.16 -13.02 -9.06
N SER A 48 -2.55 -14.18 -8.82
CA SER A 48 -3.13 -15.49 -9.16
C SER A 48 -2.50 -16.60 -8.31
N GLU A 49 -3.33 -17.41 -7.65
CA GLU A 49 -2.90 -18.65 -7.02
C GLU A 49 -3.12 -19.81 -8.01
N TYR A 50 -2.01 -20.38 -8.50
CA TYR A 50 -1.91 -21.50 -9.45
C TYR A 50 -2.21 -21.21 -10.93
N GLY A 51 -1.26 -21.61 -11.80
CA GLY A 51 -1.58 -22.07 -13.16
C GLY A 51 -1.29 -21.14 -14.35
N SER A 52 -1.02 -19.85 -14.16
CA SER A 52 -0.57 -19.00 -15.28
C SER A 52 0.93 -19.20 -15.51
N SER A 53 1.33 -19.42 -16.76
CA SER A 53 2.70 -19.78 -17.18
C SER A 53 3.75 -18.67 -16.98
N SER A 54 3.43 -17.62 -16.23
CA SER A 54 4.24 -16.41 -16.00
C SER A 54 4.62 -16.15 -14.53
N TYR A 55 3.99 -16.81 -13.55
CA TYR A 55 4.28 -16.59 -12.12
C TYR A 55 4.62 -17.92 -11.43
N TYR A 56 5.86 -18.07 -10.95
CA TYR A 56 6.34 -19.34 -10.41
C TYR A 56 5.77 -19.61 -9.02
N THR A 57 4.80 -20.53 -8.93
CA THR A 57 4.23 -21.02 -7.66
C THR A 57 5.00 -22.25 -7.15
N HIS A 58 5.64 -22.12 -5.99
CA HIS A 58 6.27 -23.23 -5.27
C HIS A 58 5.34 -23.73 -4.17
N TYR A 59 5.23 -25.05 -4.02
CA TYR A 59 4.47 -25.65 -2.93
C TYR A 59 5.34 -26.53 -2.04
N VAL A 60 5.39 -26.19 -0.75
CA VAL A 60 6.31 -26.77 0.24
C VAL A 60 5.51 -27.38 1.38
N ASN A 61 5.70 -28.68 1.60
CA ASN A 61 5.17 -29.37 2.77
C ASN A 61 6.17 -30.47 3.15
N GLN A 62 7.00 -30.17 4.15
CA GLN A 62 8.14 -31.03 4.52
C GLN A 62 7.70 -32.41 5.02
N ASN A 63 6.53 -32.49 5.65
CA ASN A 63 6.04 -33.69 6.32
C ASN A 63 5.11 -34.54 5.45
N HIS A 64 4.79 -34.10 4.24
CA HIS A 64 3.99 -34.87 3.30
C HIS A 64 4.73 -36.14 2.86
N GLY A 65 4.04 -37.28 2.80
CA GLY A 65 4.65 -38.59 2.51
C GLY A 65 5.35 -38.68 1.15
N ALA A 66 4.91 -37.88 0.18
CA ALA A 66 5.50 -37.79 -1.16
C ALA A 66 6.49 -36.62 -1.35
N ALA A 67 6.79 -35.86 -0.29
CA ALA A 67 7.64 -34.68 -0.40
C ALA A 67 9.03 -35.03 -0.93
N THR A 68 9.52 -34.28 -1.93
CA THR A 68 10.87 -34.46 -2.51
C THR A 68 11.34 -33.17 -3.19
N ASP A 69 12.64 -32.87 -3.08
CA ASP A 69 13.28 -31.78 -3.83
C ASP A 69 13.91 -32.28 -5.14
N SER A 70 14.15 -33.59 -5.26
CA SER A 70 14.74 -34.23 -6.44
C SER A 70 13.72 -34.26 -7.59
N SER A 71 14.10 -33.69 -8.73
CA SER A 71 13.25 -33.60 -9.94
C SER A 71 11.85 -33.03 -9.64
N ASN A 72 11.82 -31.99 -8.79
CA ASN A 72 10.57 -31.37 -8.34
C ASN A 72 10.72 -29.86 -8.12
N PRO A 73 11.15 -29.08 -9.12
CA PRO A 73 11.56 -27.68 -8.94
C PRO A 73 10.48 -26.77 -8.31
N ASN A 74 9.20 -27.05 -8.57
CA ASN A 74 8.09 -26.23 -8.08
C ASN A 74 7.38 -26.88 -6.89
N GLY A 75 7.16 -28.20 -6.92
CA GLY A 75 6.25 -28.86 -5.98
C GLY A 75 4.79 -28.64 -6.37
N THR A 76 3.93 -29.54 -5.88
CA THR A 76 2.47 -29.49 -6.03
C THR A 76 1.85 -30.00 -4.73
N PRO A 77 0.56 -29.77 -4.46
CA PRO A 77 -0.10 -30.36 -3.29
C PRO A 77 0.10 -31.87 -3.16
N SER A 78 -0.01 -32.62 -4.26
CA SER A 78 0.15 -34.09 -4.28
C SER A 78 1.62 -34.55 -4.22
N ARG A 79 2.55 -33.74 -4.72
CA ARG A 79 4.00 -34.02 -4.70
C ARG A 79 4.78 -32.76 -4.31
N PRO A 80 4.74 -32.36 -3.03
CA PRO A 80 5.29 -31.08 -2.58
C PRO A 80 6.81 -31.11 -2.53
N ARG A 81 7.42 -29.92 -2.49
CA ARG A 81 8.83 -29.79 -2.12
C ARG A 81 9.02 -30.05 -0.63
N ARG A 82 10.23 -30.47 -0.26
CA ARG A 82 10.64 -30.56 1.16
C ARG A 82 11.18 -29.24 1.68
N THR A 83 11.79 -28.44 0.81
CA THR A 83 12.46 -27.19 1.19
C THR A 83 12.00 -26.00 0.34
N ILE A 84 11.97 -24.83 0.97
CA ILE A 84 11.79 -23.54 0.31
C ILE A 84 12.99 -23.31 -0.63
N PRO A 85 12.77 -23.07 -1.94
CA PRO A 85 13.85 -22.74 -2.87
C PRO A 85 14.61 -21.48 -2.45
N GLN A 86 15.89 -21.42 -2.82
CA GLN A 86 16.76 -20.28 -2.55
C GLN A 86 16.93 -19.43 -3.81
N ASN A 87 17.19 -18.14 -3.64
CA ASN A 87 17.27 -17.15 -4.72
C ASN A 87 15.99 -17.11 -5.57
N LEU A 88 14.85 -16.91 -4.91
CA LEU A 88 13.54 -16.79 -5.54
C LEU A 88 13.54 -15.63 -6.55
N PRO A 89 13.14 -15.88 -7.82
CA PRO A 89 12.92 -14.82 -8.82
C PRO A 89 11.80 -13.85 -8.44
N ALA A 90 11.80 -12.64 -9.00
CA ALA A 90 10.68 -11.70 -8.86
C ALA A 90 9.33 -12.34 -9.28
N GLY A 91 8.27 -12.03 -8.54
CA GLY A 91 6.92 -12.60 -8.74
C GLY A 91 6.75 -14.04 -8.22
N SER A 92 7.77 -14.61 -7.55
CA SER A 92 7.68 -15.96 -6.99
C SER A 92 6.69 -16.01 -5.83
N VAL A 93 5.84 -17.02 -5.81
CA VAL A 93 4.91 -17.29 -4.71
C VAL A 93 5.22 -18.65 -4.11
N VAL A 94 5.56 -18.69 -2.83
CA VAL A 94 5.84 -19.92 -2.08
C VAL A 94 4.72 -20.16 -1.09
N ILE A 95 3.96 -21.24 -1.29
CA ILE A 95 2.95 -21.70 -0.34
C ILE A 95 3.59 -22.76 0.55
N VAL A 96 3.53 -22.53 1.86
CA VAL A 96 4.08 -23.43 2.88
C VAL A 96 2.95 -24.00 3.73
N GLU A 97 3.00 -25.30 3.98
CA GLU A 97 2.02 -26.00 4.80
C GLU A 97 2.63 -26.87 5.89
N GLY A 98 1.90 -26.93 7.01
CA GLY A 98 2.22 -27.78 8.14
C GLY A 98 3.50 -27.38 8.85
N LEU A 99 4.10 -28.33 9.55
CA LEU A 99 5.34 -28.11 10.27
C LEU A 99 6.53 -27.99 9.30
N TYR A 100 7.34 -26.96 9.48
CA TYR A 100 8.59 -26.74 8.77
C TYR A 100 9.76 -26.64 9.77
N ASP A 101 10.62 -27.67 9.81
CA ASP A 101 11.84 -27.75 10.63
C ASP A 101 13.05 -27.91 9.72
N TYR A 102 13.76 -26.82 9.45
CA TYR A 102 14.91 -26.81 8.56
C TYR A 102 16.09 -27.62 9.14
N ALA A 103 16.31 -28.81 8.58
CA ALA A 103 17.09 -29.88 9.21
C ALA A 103 18.63 -29.73 9.16
N THR A 104 19.19 -28.71 8.50
CA THR A 104 20.65 -28.59 8.26
C THR A 104 21.45 -27.84 9.33
N GLY A 105 20.87 -27.56 10.50
CA GLY A 105 21.60 -27.04 11.67
C GLY A 105 21.92 -25.54 11.62
N GLY A 106 21.03 -24.73 11.03
CA GLY A 106 21.13 -23.27 10.96
C GLY A 106 19.76 -22.60 10.83
N PHE A 107 19.72 -21.34 10.40
CA PHE A 107 18.48 -20.62 10.11
C PHE A 107 17.78 -21.17 8.85
N THR A 108 16.45 -21.09 8.81
CA THR A 108 15.63 -21.26 7.60
C THR A 108 15.91 -20.07 6.67
N PRO A 109 16.57 -20.24 5.53
CA PRO A 109 16.86 -19.11 4.66
C PRO A 109 15.69 -18.85 3.71
N ILE A 110 15.24 -17.60 3.64
CA ILE A 110 14.36 -17.06 2.61
C ILE A 110 15.20 -16.03 1.86
N SER A 111 15.44 -16.25 0.58
CA SER A 111 16.30 -15.39 -0.22
C SER A 111 15.72 -15.17 -1.61
N GLY A 112 15.80 -13.93 -2.11
CA GLY A 112 15.34 -13.59 -3.46
C GLY A 112 15.45 -12.11 -3.78
N SER A 113 15.18 -11.75 -5.04
CA SER A 113 15.21 -10.36 -5.50
C SER A 113 13.93 -10.05 -6.28
N GLY A 114 12.90 -9.64 -5.54
CA GLY A 114 11.65 -9.15 -6.11
C GLY A 114 11.76 -7.73 -6.64
N THR A 115 10.63 -7.23 -7.12
CA THR A 115 10.43 -5.83 -7.53
C THR A 115 9.09 -5.33 -7.00
N ALA A 116 8.85 -4.02 -7.00
CA ALA A 116 7.58 -3.45 -6.54
C ALA A 116 6.36 -4.01 -7.31
N SER A 117 6.49 -4.22 -8.63
CA SER A 117 5.41 -4.77 -9.46
C SER A 117 5.30 -6.30 -9.38
N ASN A 118 6.37 -6.98 -8.99
CA ASN A 118 6.43 -8.44 -8.89
C ASN A 118 7.16 -8.84 -7.60
N PRO A 119 6.53 -8.67 -6.43
CA PRO A 119 7.13 -9.06 -5.17
C PRO A 119 7.19 -10.57 -5.01
N ILE A 120 8.04 -11.02 -4.10
CA ILE A 120 8.14 -12.42 -3.72
C ILE A 120 7.25 -12.63 -2.51
N PHE A 121 6.36 -13.62 -2.56
CA PHE A 121 5.54 -14.03 -1.43
C PHE A 121 6.04 -15.35 -0.86
N VAL A 122 6.23 -15.43 0.45
CA VAL A 122 6.37 -16.68 1.20
C VAL A 122 5.26 -16.71 2.24
N ARG A 123 4.23 -17.52 1.97
CA ARG A 123 2.98 -17.46 2.71
C ARG A 123 2.50 -18.82 3.21
N GLY A 124 1.76 -18.79 4.31
CA GLY A 124 0.90 -19.91 4.69
C GLY A 124 -0.25 -20.12 3.70
N ALA A 125 -0.72 -21.37 3.57
CA ALA A 125 -1.85 -21.69 2.70
C ALA A 125 -3.17 -21.02 3.14
N SER A 126 -3.33 -20.71 4.42
CA SER A 126 -4.47 -19.94 4.95
C SER A 126 -4.13 -19.30 6.30
N SER A 127 -4.87 -18.25 6.67
CA SER A 127 -4.75 -17.59 7.98
C SER A 127 -5.27 -18.46 9.13
N SER A 128 -6.23 -19.34 8.88
CA SER A 128 -6.79 -20.29 9.87
C SER A 128 -5.92 -21.54 10.09
N ASN A 129 -4.92 -21.76 9.23
CA ASN A 129 -4.00 -22.88 9.32
C ASN A 129 -2.60 -22.45 8.87
N ARG A 130 -1.97 -21.60 9.70
CA ARG A 130 -0.60 -21.11 9.48
C ARG A 130 0.40 -22.27 9.53
N PRO A 131 1.36 -22.39 8.59
CA PRO A 131 2.48 -23.30 8.74
C PRO A 131 3.35 -22.88 9.92
N ARG A 132 3.87 -23.87 10.64
CA ARG A 132 4.66 -23.64 11.85
C ARG A 132 6.15 -23.80 11.58
N PHE A 133 6.90 -22.73 11.79
CA PHE A 133 8.34 -22.65 11.61
C PHE A 133 9.02 -22.79 12.99
N THR A 134 9.82 -23.83 13.16
CA THR A 134 10.45 -24.14 14.48
C THR A 134 11.93 -23.77 14.56
N ARG A 135 12.46 -23.13 13.51
CA ARG A 135 13.84 -22.65 13.39
C ARG A 135 13.82 -21.18 13.06
N GLY A 136 14.80 -20.43 13.56
CA GLY A 136 14.93 -19.01 13.21
C GLY A 136 14.99 -18.83 11.70
N THR A 137 14.31 -17.82 11.19
CA THR A 137 14.08 -17.61 9.75
C THR A 137 14.83 -16.39 9.30
N GLN A 138 15.79 -16.57 8.40
CA GLN A 138 16.62 -15.49 7.91
C GLN A 138 16.14 -15.03 6.54
N ILE A 139 15.70 -13.78 6.44
CA ILE A 139 15.17 -13.19 5.20
C ILE A 139 16.26 -12.31 4.58
N LYS A 140 16.57 -12.53 3.29
CA LYS A 140 17.63 -11.84 2.55
C LYS A 140 17.14 -11.37 1.18
N GLY A 141 17.58 -10.17 0.79
CA GLY A 141 17.30 -9.59 -0.51
C GLY A 141 16.26 -8.48 -0.44
N GLN A 142 15.34 -8.44 -1.42
CA GLN A 142 14.49 -7.28 -1.62
C GLN A 142 13.10 -7.60 -2.16
N TYR A 143 12.11 -6.77 -1.82
CA TYR A 143 10.71 -6.90 -2.22
C TYR A 143 10.15 -8.30 -1.91
N ILE A 144 10.23 -8.67 -0.62
CA ILE A 144 9.80 -9.98 -0.11
C ILE A 144 8.75 -9.76 0.97
N ILE A 145 7.62 -10.46 0.85
CA ILE A 145 6.54 -10.51 1.83
C ILE A 145 6.52 -11.90 2.43
N VAL A 146 6.60 -11.96 3.76
CA VAL A 146 6.44 -13.18 4.55
C VAL A 146 5.16 -13.04 5.35
N GLU A 147 4.20 -13.94 5.15
CA GLU A 147 2.87 -13.75 5.73
C GLU A 147 2.15 -15.04 6.12
N ASN A 148 1.18 -14.93 7.03
CA ASN A 148 0.39 -16.06 7.51
C ASN A 148 1.26 -17.20 8.06
N ILE A 149 2.32 -16.90 8.83
CA ILE A 149 3.23 -17.91 9.40
C ILE A 149 3.17 -17.90 10.94
N GLU A 150 3.21 -19.08 11.55
CA GLU A 150 3.44 -19.26 12.99
C GLU A 150 4.94 -19.53 13.22
N PHE A 151 5.62 -18.65 13.93
CA PHE A 151 7.03 -18.79 14.31
C PHE A 151 7.14 -19.27 15.77
N ASP A 152 7.28 -20.59 15.97
CA ASP A 152 7.31 -21.22 17.30
C ASP A 152 8.75 -21.57 17.71
N GLY A 153 9.35 -20.70 18.52
CA GLY A 153 10.74 -20.81 18.97
C GLY A 153 11.79 -20.46 17.93
N GLY A 154 11.37 -20.19 16.69
CA GLY A 154 12.22 -19.78 15.58
C GLY A 154 12.00 -18.31 15.20
N ASN A 155 12.83 -17.41 15.69
CA ASN A 155 12.70 -15.98 15.42
C ASN A 155 12.91 -15.60 13.94
N PRO A 156 12.04 -14.78 13.32
CA PRO A 156 12.38 -14.08 12.09
C PRO A 156 13.52 -13.07 12.31
N LEU A 157 14.52 -13.15 11.44
CA LEU A 157 15.78 -12.43 11.48
C LEU A 157 16.01 -11.71 10.15
N LEU A 158 15.98 -10.39 10.20
CA LEU A 158 16.34 -9.51 9.10
C LEU A 158 17.75 -9.00 9.37
N THR A 159 18.77 -9.72 8.89
CA THR A 159 20.14 -9.49 9.36
C THR A 159 21.27 -9.50 8.32
N GLU A 160 21.00 -9.71 7.03
CA GLU A 160 22.05 -9.83 6.01
C GLU A 160 21.70 -9.17 4.66
N ASP A 161 22.73 -8.71 3.94
CA ASP A 161 22.71 -8.26 2.54
C ASP A 161 21.90 -6.98 2.22
N ALA A 162 22.08 -5.92 3.02
CA ALA A 162 21.44 -4.61 2.80
C ALA A 162 19.94 -4.71 2.43
N PRO A 163 19.15 -5.53 3.15
CA PRO A 163 17.81 -5.90 2.68
C PRO A 163 16.92 -4.67 2.66
N HIS A 164 16.01 -4.62 1.69
CA HIS A 164 15.07 -3.52 1.60
C HIS A 164 13.73 -3.91 1.02
N HIS A 165 12.66 -3.19 1.37
CA HIS A 165 11.30 -3.52 0.96
C HIS A 165 10.97 -4.95 1.40
N ILE A 166 11.01 -5.20 2.70
CA ILE A 166 10.68 -6.50 3.29
C ILE A 166 9.50 -6.32 4.22
N ALA A 167 8.48 -7.16 4.08
CA ALA A 167 7.33 -7.19 4.97
C ALA A 167 7.24 -8.53 5.71
N ILE A 168 6.95 -8.48 7.00
CA ILE A 168 6.43 -9.61 7.76
C ILE A 168 5.05 -9.21 8.23
N ARG A 169 4.02 -9.96 7.83
CA ARG A 169 2.64 -9.59 8.17
C ARG A 169 1.70 -10.74 8.49
N SER A 170 0.59 -10.45 9.18
CA SER A 170 -0.48 -11.40 9.50
C SER A 170 0.05 -12.70 10.12
N SER A 171 1.07 -12.58 10.97
CA SER A 171 1.89 -13.71 11.46
C SER A 171 2.02 -13.68 12.97
N GLU A 172 2.24 -14.86 13.55
CA GLU A 172 2.36 -15.07 15.00
C GLU A 172 3.79 -15.45 15.34
N VAL A 173 4.36 -14.88 16.40
CA VAL A 173 5.74 -15.11 16.83
C VAL A 173 5.81 -15.34 18.33
N HIS A 174 6.17 -16.56 18.73
CA HIS A 174 6.17 -16.91 20.14
C HIS A 174 7.23 -17.94 20.53
N ASN A 175 7.41 -18.15 21.84
CA ASN A 175 8.35 -19.10 22.44
C ASN A 175 9.84 -18.90 22.04
N CYS A 176 10.23 -17.69 21.61
CA CYS A 176 11.59 -17.42 21.13
C CYS A 176 12.63 -17.29 22.27
N GLY A 177 13.88 -17.68 21.96
CA GLY A 177 15.03 -17.60 22.86
C GLY A 177 15.92 -16.37 22.65
N GLY A 178 15.31 -15.20 22.46
CA GLY A 178 15.93 -13.91 22.11
C GLY A 178 14.86 -12.93 21.63
N PRO A 179 15.23 -11.77 21.05
CA PRO A 179 14.25 -10.90 20.37
C PRO A 179 13.42 -11.72 19.37
N ALA A 180 12.10 -11.64 19.52
CA ALA A 180 11.17 -12.49 18.77
C ALA A 180 11.21 -12.13 17.28
N VAL A 181 11.22 -10.84 16.96
CA VAL A 181 11.56 -10.31 15.64
C VAL A 181 12.81 -9.44 15.77
N GLN A 182 13.86 -9.75 15.02
CA GLN A 182 15.10 -8.94 15.01
C GLN A 182 15.26 -8.22 13.68
N VAL A 183 15.40 -6.90 13.75
CA VAL A 183 15.70 -6.01 12.62
C VAL A 183 17.04 -5.34 12.88
N SER A 184 18.13 -5.79 12.27
CA SER A 184 19.46 -5.21 12.51
C SER A 184 20.41 -5.56 11.39
N ALA A 185 21.20 -4.62 10.88
CA ALA A 185 22.27 -4.97 9.96
C ALA A 185 23.37 -5.77 10.70
N TRP A 186 24.07 -6.66 9.99
CA TRP A 186 25.26 -7.37 10.52
C TRP A 186 26.58 -6.64 10.28
N ASP A 187 26.58 -5.69 9.35
CA ASP A 187 27.72 -4.85 9.02
C ASP A 187 27.22 -3.44 8.64
N ASP A 188 28.13 -2.59 8.16
CA ASP A 188 27.82 -1.18 7.83
C ASP A 188 26.87 -1.03 6.61
N ARG A 189 26.31 -2.12 6.06
CA ARG A 189 25.32 -2.07 4.98
C ARG A 189 23.93 -1.84 5.55
N SER A 190 23.40 -0.64 5.34
CA SER A 190 22.06 -0.26 5.81
C SER A 190 20.94 -1.09 5.21
N MET A 191 19.91 -1.36 6.03
CA MET A 191 18.62 -1.86 5.59
C MET A 191 17.58 -0.76 5.59
N SER A 192 16.60 -0.86 4.70
CA SER A 192 15.56 0.17 4.60
C SER A 192 14.21 -0.31 4.11
N ASN A 193 13.14 0.42 4.41
CA ASN A 193 11.80 0.10 3.93
C ASN A 193 11.34 -1.28 4.42
N ILE A 194 11.31 -1.43 5.75
CA ILE A 194 10.91 -2.67 6.40
C ILE A 194 9.53 -2.47 7.03
N VAL A 195 8.62 -3.42 6.86
CA VAL A 195 7.27 -3.37 7.42
C VAL A 195 7.01 -4.60 8.29
N LEU A 196 6.65 -4.36 9.54
CA LEU A 196 6.11 -5.35 10.46
C LEU A 196 4.66 -4.92 10.72
N TYR A 197 3.70 -5.71 10.24
CA TYR A 197 2.28 -5.32 10.18
C TYR A 197 1.37 -6.48 10.62
N ASP A 198 0.34 -6.22 11.43
CA ASP A 198 -0.61 -7.28 11.84
C ASP A 198 0.10 -8.51 12.45
N LEU A 199 1.00 -8.26 13.40
CA LEU A 199 1.74 -9.31 14.10
C LEU A 199 1.18 -9.57 15.49
N GLU A 200 1.16 -10.83 15.90
CA GLU A 200 0.93 -11.23 17.28
C GLU A 200 2.23 -11.78 17.87
N VAL A 201 2.84 -11.07 18.81
CA VAL A 201 4.18 -11.39 19.32
C VAL A 201 4.16 -11.59 20.84
N HIS A 202 4.28 -12.84 21.27
CA HIS A 202 4.03 -13.18 22.68
C HIS A 202 4.82 -14.35 23.25
N ASP A 203 4.79 -14.48 24.59
CA ASP A 203 5.37 -15.59 25.34
C ASP A 203 6.86 -15.87 25.01
N ASN A 204 7.62 -14.79 24.76
CA ASN A 204 9.04 -14.87 24.44
C ASN A 204 9.90 -14.77 25.72
N GLY A 205 10.43 -15.92 26.14
CA GLY A 205 11.10 -16.09 27.43
C GLY A 205 10.12 -16.23 28.59
N ASN A 206 10.61 -16.11 29.82
CA ASN A 206 9.79 -16.20 31.03
C ASN A 206 9.53 -14.80 31.60
N TRP A 207 8.45 -14.17 31.15
CA TRP A 207 8.03 -12.85 31.62
C TRP A 207 7.76 -12.80 33.13
N GLN A 208 7.35 -13.92 33.74
CA GLN A 208 7.09 -14.05 35.18
C GLN A 208 8.35 -14.33 36.02
N ALA A 209 9.51 -14.57 35.40
CA ALA A 209 10.72 -14.89 36.16
C ALA A 209 11.18 -13.71 37.02
N ASN A 210 11.81 -13.98 38.17
CA ASN A 210 12.36 -12.92 39.04
C ASN A 210 13.71 -12.36 38.56
N PHE A 211 14.14 -12.67 37.34
CA PHE A 211 15.38 -12.20 36.73
C PHE A 211 15.11 -11.80 35.28
N ASP A 212 15.91 -10.87 34.75
CA ASP A 212 15.79 -10.40 33.39
C ASP A 212 16.37 -11.40 32.39
N GLU A 213 15.59 -11.72 31.36
CA GLU A 213 16.04 -12.50 30.21
C GLU A 213 16.25 -11.63 28.97
N ASP A 214 15.71 -10.40 28.96
CA ASP A 214 15.89 -9.40 27.90
C ASP A 214 15.43 -9.90 26.51
N TYR A 215 14.40 -10.75 26.46
CA TYR A 215 13.83 -11.19 25.17
C TYR A 215 12.68 -10.26 24.78
N HIS A 216 13.00 -9.33 23.89
CA HIS A 216 12.07 -8.33 23.38
C HIS A 216 11.08 -8.93 22.38
N GLY A 217 9.89 -8.34 22.22
CA GLY A 217 9.00 -8.68 21.11
C GLY A 217 9.67 -8.31 19.78
N VAL A 218 9.94 -7.02 19.57
CA VAL A 218 10.76 -6.53 18.45
C VAL A 218 12.04 -5.89 18.95
N GLY A 219 13.18 -6.32 18.40
CA GLY A 219 14.48 -5.69 18.61
C GLY A 219 14.98 -5.01 17.35
N VAL A 220 15.18 -3.68 17.39
CA VAL A 220 15.75 -2.88 16.30
C VAL A 220 17.19 -2.49 16.64
N GLY A 221 18.13 -2.82 15.76
CA GLY A 221 19.56 -2.57 15.89
C GLY A 221 20.04 -1.30 15.18
N ASP A 222 21.32 -1.28 14.82
CA ASP A 222 21.96 -0.21 14.05
C ASP A 222 21.76 -0.36 12.52
N HIS A 223 21.94 0.74 11.79
CA HIS A 223 21.86 0.81 10.32
C HIS A 223 20.48 0.43 9.74
N VAL A 224 19.40 0.83 10.43
CA VAL A 224 18.01 0.59 10.01
C VAL A 224 17.32 1.92 9.69
N SER A 225 16.75 2.06 8.49
CA SER A 225 16.02 3.28 8.12
C SER A 225 14.64 3.01 7.54
N ASN A 226 13.66 3.87 7.75
CA ASN A 226 12.30 3.68 7.22
C ASN A 226 11.73 2.31 7.64
N LEU A 227 11.45 2.15 8.92
CA LEU A 227 10.87 0.94 9.50
C LEU A 227 9.48 1.26 10.05
N TRP A 228 8.49 0.48 9.65
CA TRP A 228 7.12 0.52 10.17
C TRP A 228 6.88 -0.71 11.05
N ILE A 229 6.47 -0.47 12.29
CA ILE A 229 5.93 -1.47 13.20
C ILE A 229 4.52 -1.02 13.50
N VAL A 230 3.53 -1.60 12.82
CA VAL A 230 2.17 -1.06 12.79
C VAL A 230 1.11 -2.13 13.01
N ASP A 231 0.00 -1.73 13.64
CA ASP A 231 -1.20 -2.56 13.80
C ASP A 231 -0.90 -3.96 14.40
N SER A 232 0.01 -4.05 15.37
CA SER A 232 0.48 -5.32 15.95
C SER A 232 0.30 -5.38 17.48
N VAL A 233 0.32 -6.58 18.04
CA VAL A 233 0.08 -6.85 19.47
C VAL A 233 1.31 -7.50 20.13
N PHE A 234 1.75 -6.97 21.28
CA PHE A 234 2.96 -7.41 21.99
C PHE A 234 2.71 -7.68 23.48
N TYR A 235 2.78 -8.94 23.92
CA TYR A 235 2.55 -9.27 25.34
C TYR A 235 3.36 -10.46 25.86
N HIS A 236 3.50 -10.59 27.19
CA HIS A 236 4.22 -11.70 27.82
C HIS A 236 5.68 -11.89 27.34
N ASN A 237 6.32 -10.81 26.86
CA ASN A 237 7.73 -10.82 26.52
C ASN A 237 8.56 -10.61 27.79
N SER A 238 9.66 -11.36 27.92
CA SER A 238 10.54 -11.24 29.09
C SER A 238 11.44 -10.01 29.09
N GLY A 239 11.51 -9.28 27.97
CA GLY A 239 12.05 -7.93 27.86
C GLY A 239 10.95 -6.90 27.53
N ASP A 240 11.33 -5.82 26.84
CA ASP A 240 10.39 -4.85 26.24
C ASP A 240 9.47 -5.46 25.16
N GLY A 241 8.27 -4.92 24.98
CA GLY A 241 7.44 -5.25 23.81
C GLY A 241 8.15 -4.87 22.50
N ILE A 242 8.62 -3.62 22.43
CA ILE A 242 9.44 -3.11 21.32
C ILE A 242 10.65 -2.37 21.89
N GLN A 243 11.85 -2.67 21.39
CA GLN A 243 13.07 -1.95 21.71
C GLN A 243 13.79 -1.44 20.46
N ILE A 244 14.03 -0.13 20.39
CA ILE A 244 14.87 0.50 19.36
C ILE A 244 16.23 0.87 19.94
N ASN A 245 17.30 0.29 19.40
CA ASN A 245 18.64 0.42 19.95
C ASN A 245 19.73 0.36 18.88
N ALA A 246 20.17 1.53 18.41
CA ALA A 246 21.34 1.67 17.52
C ALA A 246 22.69 1.24 18.17
N GLY A 247 22.70 0.75 19.41
CA GLY A 247 23.85 0.13 20.07
C GLY A 247 24.93 1.09 20.58
N SER A 248 25.14 2.24 19.95
CA SER A 248 26.04 3.28 20.45
C SER A 248 25.65 4.71 20.01
N GLN A 249 26.14 5.72 20.72
CA GLN A 249 25.93 7.13 20.37
C GLN A 249 26.55 7.47 19.00
N SER A 250 27.65 6.80 18.62
CA SER A 250 28.26 6.98 17.29
C SER A 250 27.44 6.38 16.15
N ALA A 251 26.56 5.41 16.44
CA ALA A 251 25.69 4.75 15.47
C ALA A 251 24.25 5.31 15.50
N GLU A 252 23.96 6.27 16.37
CA GLU A 252 22.62 6.84 16.53
C GLU A 252 22.02 7.35 15.22
N GLY A 253 22.82 8.00 14.37
CA GLY A 253 22.39 8.52 13.08
C GLY A 253 22.25 7.45 11.98
N THR A 254 22.57 6.18 12.24
CA THR A 254 22.38 5.09 11.27
C THR A 254 21.03 4.41 11.43
N THR A 255 20.37 4.59 12.59
CA THR A 255 19.01 4.10 12.82
C THR A 255 18.03 5.24 12.92
N HIS A 256 17.22 5.44 11.89
CA HIS A 256 16.37 6.62 11.80
C HIS A 256 15.07 6.44 10.98
N HIS A 257 14.10 7.34 11.15
CA HIS A 257 12.76 7.20 10.55
C HIS A 257 12.12 5.87 10.92
N ILE A 258 11.92 5.69 12.23
CA ILE A 258 11.28 4.50 12.79
C ILE A 258 9.88 4.89 13.25
N TYR A 259 8.87 4.23 12.70
CA TYR A 259 7.47 4.49 12.93
C TYR A 259 6.86 3.30 13.68
N VAL A 260 6.40 3.53 14.91
CA VAL A 260 5.72 2.53 15.74
C VAL A 260 4.32 3.06 16.00
N ALA A 261 3.30 2.50 15.35
CA ALA A 261 1.97 3.07 15.45
C ALA A 261 0.80 2.10 15.42
N ARG A 262 -0.30 2.46 16.12
CA ARG A 262 -1.49 1.62 16.29
C ARG A 262 -1.20 0.21 16.82
N ASN A 263 -0.14 0.06 17.60
CA ASN A 263 0.17 -1.22 18.24
C ASN A 263 -0.45 -1.28 19.63
N GLU A 264 -0.77 -2.50 20.08
CA GLU A 264 -1.13 -2.79 21.45
C GLU A 264 0.05 -3.46 22.17
N SER A 265 0.35 -3.03 23.40
CA SER A 265 1.41 -3.65 24.19
C SER A 265 1.07 -3.72 25.67
N PHE A 266 1.05 -4.92 26.22
CA PHE A 266 0.68 -5.16 27.62
C PHE A 266 1.43 -6.31 28.29
N GLN A 267 1.55 -6.26 29.62
CA GLN A 267 2.11 -7.35 30.44
C GLN A 267 3.48 -7.86 29.97
N ASN A 268 4.30 -6.96 29.42
CA ASN A 268 5.71 -7.23 29.16
C ASN A 268 6.49 -7.00 30.46
N LYS A 269 7.57 -7.74 30.64
CA LYS A 269 8.30 -7.72 31.92
C LYS A 269 9.04 -6.41 32.18
N GLN A 270 9.55 -5.79 31.11
CA GLN A 270 10.30 -4.55 31.21
C GLN A 270 9.39 -3.37 30.93
N THR A 271 9.21 -3.00 29.67
CA THR A 271 8.36 -1.88 29.25
C THR A 271 7.51 -2.29 28.06
N GLY A 272 6.54 -1.46 27.69
CA GLY A 272 5.82 -1.65 26.45
C GLY A 272 6.68 -1.29 25.24
N MET A 273 7.04 -0.02 25.10
CA MET A 273 7.77 0.51 23.94
C MET A 273 8.93 1.41 24.35
N TRP A 274 10.15 1.06 23.95
CA TRP A 274 11.35 1.70 24.45
C TRP A 274 12.35 2.06 23.36
N ALA A 275 12.79 3.33 23.34
CA ALA A 275 13.92 3.76 22.51
C ALA A 275 15.18 3.98 23.37
N LYS A 276 16.33 3.50 22.90
CA LYS A 276 17.65 3.73 23.52
C LYS A 276 18.47 4.70 22.68
N GLN A 277 18.67 4.40 21.41
CA GLN A 277 19.48 5.21 20.49
C GLN A 277 18.87 5.13 19.10
N GLY A 278 18.83 6.26 18.42
CA GLY A 278 18.27 6.43 17.08
C GLY A 278 17.80 7.87 16.90
N THR A 279 17.42 8.22 15.68
CA THR A 279 16.99 9.58 15.33
C THR A 279 15.65 9.55 14.58
N ASP A 280 14.76 10.52 14.78
CA ASP A 280 13.47 10.56 14.08
C ASP A 280 12.64 9.27 14.32
N ILE A 281 12.32 9.04 15.59
CA ILE A 281 11.50 7.91 16.02
C ILE A 281 10.13 8.46 16.45
N ILE A 282 9.07 7.87 15.91
CA ILE A 282 7.69 8.29 16.12
C ILE A 282 6.90 7.13 16.71
N PHE A 283 6.38 7.33 17.92
CA PHE A 283 5.38 6.47 18.56
C PHE A 283 4.02 7.16 18.42
N SER A 284 3.14 6.64 17.57
CA SER A 284 1.85 7.27 17.25
C SER A 284 0.66 6.35 17.52
N GLU A 285 -0.43 6.84 18.12
CA GLU A 285 -1.69 6.09 18.26
C GLU A 285 -1.58 4.69 18.92
N ASN A 286 -0.55 4.46 19.76
CA ASN A 286 -0.38 3.15 20.39
C ASN A 286 -1.23 3.00 21.65
N TYR A 287 -1.68 1.78 21.91
CA TYR A 287 -2.37 1.36 23.13
C TYR A 287 -1.40 0.64 24.05
N VAL A 288 -1.11 1.21 25.22
CA VAL A 288 -0.11 0.65 26.13
C VAL A 288 -0.63 0.56 27.55
N HIS A 289 -0.69 -0.65 28.09
CA HIS A 289 -1.27 -0.88 29.41
C HIS A 289 -0.68 -2.05 30.20
N ASP A 290 -1.04 -2.14 31.48
CA ASP A 290 -0.70 -3.27 32.36
C ASP A 290 0.81 -3.54 32.55
N HIS A 291 1.66 -2.52 32.39
CA HIS A 291 3.10 -2.66 32.65
C HIS A 291 3.41 -2.42 34.13
N ARG A 292 4.12 -3.37 34.74
CA ARG A 292 4.43 -3.38 36.17
C ARG A 292 5.95 -3.41 36.40
N PRO A 293 6.43 -2.94 37.56
CA PRO A 293 7.84 -2.90 37.85
C PRO A 293 8.39 -4.31 37.98
N SER A 294 9.64 -4.48 37.59
CA SER A 294 10.39 -5.71 37.76
C SER A 294 11.77 -5.39 38.35
N ASN A 295 12.57 -6.41 38.62
CA ASN A 295 13.94 -6.20 39.12
C ASN A 295 14.85 -5.44 38.13
N SER A 296 14.39 -5.20 36.91
CA SER A 296 15.20 -4.66 35.81
C SER A 296 14.52 -3.53 35.05
N SER A 297 13.27 -3.19 35.37
CA SER A 297 12.54 -2.07 34.77
C SER A 297 11.61 -1.39 35.77
N LEU A 298 11.31 -0.12 35.54
CA LEU A 298 10.34 0.67 36.29
C LEU A 298 8.88 0.28 36.01
N GLY A 299 8.62 -0.55 35.00
CA GLY A 299 7.24 -0.83 34.56
C GLY A 299 6.63 0.35 33.81
N ALA A 300 7.43 1.02 32.98
CA ALA A 300 6.95 2.11 32.14
C ALA A 300 6.16 1.56 30.95
N GLY A 301 5.05 2.22 30.62
CA GLY A 301 4.32 1.92 29.40
C GLY A 301 5.20 2.17 28.18
N MET A 302 5.68 3.40 28.03
CA MET A 302 6.57 3.74 26.93
C MET A 302 7.60 4.80 27.32
N GLY A 303 8.62 4.96 26.49
CA GLY A 303 9.59 6.02 26.73
C GLY A 303 10.92 5.78 26.06
N CYS A 304 11.95 6.38 26.65
CA CYS A 304 13.29 6.24 26.13
C CYS A 304 14.38 6.39 27.20
N GLN A 305 15.59 5.95 26.85
CA GLN A 305 16.81 6.09 27.64
C GLN A 305 17.99 6.42 26.72
N TYR A 306 19.13 6.79 27.29
CA TYR A 306 20.36 7.25 26.64
C TYR A 306 20.15 8.50 25.82
N ASP A 307 20.29 8.45 24.50
CA ASP A 307 20.48 9.65 23.69
C ASP A 307 19.67 9.72 22.40
N PRO A 308 18.42 9.22 22.30
CA PRO A 308 17.68 9.35 21.04
C PRO A 308 17.38 10.83 20.75
N VAL A 309 17.36 11.18 19.47
CA VAL A 309 17.18 12.57 19.00
C VAL A 309 15.92 12.65 18.15
N ARG A 310 15.08 13.67 18.40
CA ARG A 310 13.80 13.86 17.69
C ARG A 310 12.86 12.68 17.91
N MET A 311 12.56 12.42 19.19
CA MET A 311 11.53 11.46 19.59
C MET A 311 10.16 12.13 19.62
N TRP A 312 9.17 11.49 19.02
CA TRP A 312 7.78 11.92 19.03
C TRP A 312 6.89 10.86 19.67
N PHE A 313 6.04 11.30 20.60
CA PHE A 313 4.96 10.53 21.20
C PHE A 313 3.67 11.27 20.85
N ILE A 314 2.92 10.74 19.88
CA ILE A 314 1.77 11.38 19.26
C ILE A 314 0.52 10.54 19.57
N ASP A 315 -0.52 11.15 20.13
CA ASP A 315 -1.87 10.56 20.21
C ASP A 315 -1.92 9.13 20.80
N ASN A 316 -0.99 8.77 21.69
CA ASN A 316 -0.96 7.45 22.32
C ASN A 316 -1.94 7.39 23.49
N THR A 317 -2.52 6.21 23.70
CA THR A 317 -3.37 5.91 24.87
C THR A 317 -2.62 5.01 25.83
N ILE A 318 -2.34 5.52 27.04
CA ILE A 318 -1.51 4.86 28.05
C ILE A 318 -2.28 4.75 29.35
N PHE A 319 -2.48 3.54 29.87
CA PHE A 319 -3.25 3.34 31.09
C PHE A 319 -2.83 2.15 31.94
N ASP A 320 -3.19 2.15 33.21
CA ASP A 320 -2.91 1.07 34.18
C ASP A 320 -1.46 0.56 34.17
N CYS A 321 -0.53 1.49 33.97
CA CYS A 321 0.91 1.25 34.07
C CYS A 321 1.42 1.82 35.38
N ASP A 322 2.58 1.33 35.83
CA ASP A 322 3.28 2.00 36.92
C ASP A 322 3.82 3.35 36.44
N TYR A 323 4.55 3.43 35.32
CA TYR A 323 4.93 4.72 34.75
C TYR A 323 4.25 4.93 33.39
N GLY A 324 3.85 6.17 33.08
CA GLY A 324 3.32 6.52 31.76
C GLY A 324 4.44 6.67 30.73
N ILE A 325 4.68 7.89 30.25
CA ILE A 325 5.80 8.20 29.36
C ILE A 325 7.05 8.54 30.20
N THR A 326 8.11 7.74 30.05
CA THR A 326 9.33 7.89 30.86
C THR A 326 10.58 8.15 30.02
N ILE A 327 11.23 9.29 30.26
CA ILE A 327 12.51 9.64 29.65
C ILE A 327 13.59 9.50 30.73
N ALA A 328 14.35 8.40 30.72
CA ALA A 328 15.11 7.89 31.87
C ALA A 328 16.63 8.21 31.88
N SER A 329 17.16 9.03 30.96
CA SER A 329 18.60 9.33 30.90
C SER A 329 18.96 10.78 31.21
N GLY A 330 20.12 10.97 31.86
CA GLY A 330 20.72 12.27 32.16
C GLY A 330 22.12 12.45 31.55
N GLY A 331 22.45 11.73 30.47
CA GLY A 331 23.72 11.83 29.74
C GLY A 331 23.67 12.92 28.66
N LEU A 332 24.73 13.73 28.57
CA LEU A 332 24.82 14.85 27.64
C LEU A 332 25.33 14.38 26.25
N GLY A 333 24.51 14.56 25.22
CA GLY A 333 24.88 14.59 23.81
C GLY A 333 24.24 15.81 23.12
N SER A 334 24.90 16.37 22.11
CA SER A 334 24.53 17.63 21.46
C SER A 334 23.18 17.57 20.70
N GLY A 335 22.09 18.07 21.29
CA GLY A 335 20.88 18.46 20.54
C GLY A 335 19.61 17.62 20.67
N GLN A 336 19.38 16.92 21.78
CA GLN A 336 18.17 16.09 21.97
C GLN A 336 16.87 16.91 22.08
N GLU A 337 15.93 16.60 21.19
CA GLU A 337 14.58 17.16 21.08
C GLU A 337 13.55 16.06 21.36
N MET A 338 12.60 16.33 22.25
CA MET A 338 11.54 15.40 22.64
C MET A 338 10.18 16.07 22.51
N TYR A 339 9.21 15.38 21.90
CA TYR A 339 7.88 15.89 21.62
C TYR A 339 6.83 14.91 22.13
N ILE A 340 6.00 15.34 23.07
CA ILE A 340 4.91 14.56 23.66
C ILE A 340 3.63 15.33 23.37
N VAL A 341 2.90 14.93 22.34
CA VAL A 341 1.80 15.68 21.73
C VAL A 341 0.53 14.83 21.72
N GLY A 342 -0.58 15.35 22.24
CA GLY A 342 -1.90 14.73 22.00
C GLY A 342 -2.21 13.44 22.77
N ASN A 343 -1.37 13.02 23.72
CA ASN A 343 -1.53 11.71 24.37
C ASN A 343 -2.62 11.71 25.46
N VAL A 344 -3.33 10.59 25.59
CA VAL A 344 -4.24 10.28 26.69
C VAL A 344 -3.52 9.38 27.69
N ILE A 345 -3.37 9.84 28.93
CA ILE A 345 -2.62 9.11 29.97
C ILE A 345 -3.47 9.02 31.23
N SER A 346 -3.80 7.80 31.67
CA SER A 346 -4.68 7.60 32.82
C SER A 346 -4.28 6.46 33.75
N SER A 347 -4.77 6.47 35.00
CA SER A 347 -4.59 5.36 35.95
C SER A 347 -3.13 4.92 36.11
N ILE A 348 -2.24 5.90 36.31
CA ILE A 348 -0.81 5.66 36.47
C ILE A 348 -0.48 5.56 37.96
N HIS A 349 -0.21 4.34 38.42
CA HIS A 349 -0.16 4.02 39.83
C HIS A 349 1.03 3.16 40.22
N ASP A 350 1.71 3.61 41.27
CA ASP A 350 2.82 2.91 41.91
C ASP A 350 2.32 1.67 42.66
N SER A 351 2.63 0.48 42.12
CA SER A 351 2.23 -0.82 42.64
C SER A 351 3.23 -1.41 43.63
N ASP A 352 4.50 -0.97 43.62
CA ASP A 352 5.57 -1.46 44.49
C ASP A 352 5.83 -0.61 45.75
N GLY A 353 5.18 0.56 45.85
CA GLY A 353 5.34 1.49 46.97
C GLY A 353 6.56 2.42 46.87
N GLY A 354 7.17 2.53 45.69
CA GLY A 354 8.31 3.40 45.37
C GLY A 354 7.98 4.89 45.23
N PHE A 355 6.71 5.30 45.22
CA PHE A 355 6.32 6.70 45.04
C PHE A 355 6.93 7.63 46.11
N ASN A 356 7.65 8.66 45.66
CA ASN A 356 8.32 9.64 46.49
C ASN A 356 7.94 11.07 46.08
N PRO A 357 7.08 11.77 46.85
CA PRO A 357 6.61 13.10 46.50
C PRO A 357 7.68 14.20 46.66
N ASN A 358 8.92 13.88 47.02
CA ASN A 358 9.97 14.87 47.28
C ASN A 358 11.02 14.96 46.16
N THR A 359 10.82 14.25 45.05
CA THR A 359 11.70 14.28 43.88
C THR A 359 10.87 14.13 42.62
N ALA A 360 11.34 14.72 41.51
CA ALA A 360 10.76 14.49 40.19
C ALA A 360 11.16 13.12 39.61
N TRP A 361 12.07 12.38 40.26
CA TRP A 361 12.43 11.00 39.93
C TRP A 361 11.46 10.01 40.59
N THR A 362 10.19 10.09 40.21
CA THR A 362 9.17 9.23 40.79
C THR A 362 8.06 8.93 39.79
N ASN A 363 7.27 7.92 40.14
CA ASN A 363 6.08 7.48 39.42
C ASN A 363 5.20 8.69 39.04
N SER A 364 4.98 8.84 37.75
CA SER A 364 4.21 9.92 37.16
C SER A 364 3.72 9.57 35.76
N ALA A 365 2.67 10.26 35.31
CA ALA A 365 2.14 10.14 33.97
C ALA A 365 3.19 10.50 32.92
N ILE A 366 3.97 11.55 33.17
CA ILE A 366 5.11 11.93 32.34
C ILE A 366 6.31 12.23 33.24
N MET A 367 7.35 11.40 33.16
CA MET A 367 8.62 11.62 33.87
C MET A 367 9.72 11.95 32.88
N ILE A 368 10.32 13.14 32.99
CA ILE A 368 11.38 13.59 32.09
C ILE A 368 12.64 13.95 32.88
N VAL A 369 13.69 13.15 32.67
CA VAL A 369 14.96 13.26 33.39
C VAL A 369 16.06 13.94 32.55
N GLY A 370 15.94 13.96 31.23
CA GLY A 370 16.96 14.47 30.29
C GLY A 370 16.42 15.28 29.12
N GLY A 371 17.27 15.48 28.11
CA GLY A 371 16.98 16.24 26.90
C GLY A 371 17.29 17.74 27.00
N GLN A 372 17.47 18.41 25.85
CA GLN A 372 17.71 19.87 25.81
C GLN A 372 16.43 20.66 25.60
N ARG A 373 15.55 20.19 24.71
CA ARG A 373 14.27 20.84 24.38
C ARG A 373 13.16 19.82 24.47
N ARG A 374 12.25 19.99 25.42
CA ARG A 374 11.18 19.04 25.71
C ARG A 374 9.84 19.74 25.58
N TYR A 375 9.03 19.28 24.65
CA TYR A 375 7.72 19.82 24.36
C TYR A 375 6.66 18.85 24.85
N VAL A 376 5.77 19.31 25.73
CA VAL A 376 4.64 18.52 26.23
C VAL A 376 3.40 19.35 25.92
N VAL A 377 2.69 18.98 24.86
CA VAL A 377 1.64 19.81 24.26
C VAL A 377 0.36 19.02 24.10
N ASN A 378 -0.79 19.58 24.47
CA ASN A 378 -2.10 18.97 24.20
C ASN A 378 -2.27 17.54 24.76
N ASN A 379 -1.73 17.21 25.94
CA ASN A 379 -1.95 15.90 26.55
C ASN A 379 -3.09 15.95 27.59
N SER A 380 -3.88 14.89 27.70
CA SER A 380 -4.92 14.70 28.71
C SER A 380 -4.49 13.69 29.76
N ILE A 381 -4.27 14.15 31.01
CA ILE A 381 -3.80 13.34 32.13
C ILE A 381 -4.89 13.25 33.22
N TYR A 382 -5.21 12.02 33.66
CA TYR A 382 -6.21 11.74 34.69
C TYR A 382 -5.76 10.62 35.64
N ASP A 383 -6.02 10.75 36.95
CA ASP A 383 -5.81 9.66 37.92
C ASP A 383 -4.37 9.09 37.92
N ALA A 384 -3.38 9.97 38.00
CA ALA A 384 -1.97 9.60 38.11
C ALA A 384 -1.43 9.93 39.51
N ASP A 385 -0.47 9.14 40.00
CA ASP A 385 0.21 9.40 41.28
C ASP A 385 1.04 10.70 41.24
N GLY A 386 1.63 11.00 40.07
CA GLY A 386 2.25 12.27 39.71
C GLY A 386 1.84 12.70 38.29
N GLY A 387 1.69 14.00 38.05
CA GLY A 387 1.34 14.55 36.75
C GLY A 387 2.55 14.62 35.81
N ILE A 388 3.02 15.84 35.54
CA ILE A 388 4.20 16.08 34.69
C ILE A 388 5.41 16.41 35.57
N HIS A 389 6.44 15.58 35.52
CA HIS A 389 7.62 15.66 36.38
C HIS A 389 8.88 15.86 35.53
N GLY A 390 9.65 16.89 35.87
CA GLY A 390 10.86 17.29 35.18
C GLY A 390 12.04 17.33 36.14
N ALA A 391 12.91 16.33 36.07
CA ALA A 391 14.07 16.17 36.94
C ALA A 391 15.39 16.64 36.30
N ALA A 392 15.36 17.09 35.05
CA ALA A 392 16.54 17.56 34.34
C ALA A 392 17.09 18.87 34.94
N ALA A 393 18.41 18.91 35.18
CA ALA A 393 19.08 20.10 35.73
C ALA A 393 19.30 21.23 34.70
N PHE A 394 19.19 20.93 33.42
CA PHE A 394 19.49 21.83 32.30
C PHE A 394 18.44 21.69 31.19
N GLY A 395 18.54 22.51 30.14
CA GLY A 395 17.60 22.57 29.03
C GLY A 395 16.26 23.21 29.40
N GLU A 396 15.29 23.15 28.50
CA GLU A 396 14.00 23.82 28.61
C GLU A 396 12.82 22.85 28.43
N PHE A 397 11.80 23.08 29.24
CA PHE A 397 10.48 22.45 29.12
C PHE A 397 9.50 23.47 28.53
N HIS A 398 8.79 23.09 27.49
CA HIS A 398 7.70 23.87 26.89
C HIS A 398 6.41 23.09 27.07
N LEU A 399 5.66 23.42 28.10
CA LEU A 399 4.36 22.82 28.37
C LEU A 399 3.28 23.75 27.84
N ALA A 400 2.41 23.25 26.98
CA ALA A 400 1.29 24.04 26.46
C ALA A 400 0.01 23.21 26.34
N ASN A 401 -1.15 23.81 26.57
CA ASN A 401 -2.45 23.19 26.30
C ASN A 401 -2.68 21.80 26.95
N ASN A 402 -2.00 21.46 28.04
CA ASN A 402 -2.21 20.16 28.69
C ASN A 402 -3.34 20.25 29.71
N ILE A 403 -4.09 19.16 29.86
CA ILE A 403 -4.95 18.92 31.00
C ILE A 403 -4.22 18.00 32.00
N VAL A 404 -4.07 18.44 33.25
CA VAL A 404 -3.62 17.57 34.34
C VAL A 404 -4.66 17.58 35.45
N SER A 405 -5.32 16.45 35.64
CA SER A 405 -6.50 16.36 36.48
C SER A 405 -6.45 15.18 37.46
N ASN A 406 -6.94 15.42 38.68
CA ASN A 406 -7.12 14.41 39.73
C ASN A 406 -5.87 13.55 39.99
N ILE A 407 -4.82 14.17 40.52
CA ILE A 407 -3.68 13.42 41.05
C ILE A 407 -4.16 12.56 42.21
N SER A 408 -3.92 11.26 42.12
CA SER A 408 -4.50 10.22 42.98
C SER A 408 -3.90 10.26 44.40
N LYS A 409 -2.59 10.51 44.50
CA LYS A 409 -1.89 10.63 45.78
C LYS A 409 -2.08 12.04 46.32
N SER A 410 -2.61 12.15 47.54
CA SER A 410 -2.72 13.44 48.25
C SER A 410 -1.38 14.18 48.38
N SER A 411 -0.26 13.43 48.44
CA SER A 411 1.09 13.98 48.47
C SER A 411 1.68 14.30 47.10
N GLY A 412 1.04 13.90 46.00
CA GLY A 412 1.53 14.08 44.63
C GLY A 412 1.39 15.50 44.08
N TRP A 413 1.97 15.69 42.90
CA TRP A 413 2.12 16.99 42.24
C TRP A 413 1.54 16.93 40.83
N HIS A 414 0.77 17.96 40.45
CA HIS A 414 0.30 18.16 39.08
C HIS A 414 1.46 18.53 38.15
N LEU A 415 2.38 19.34 38.66
CA LEU A 415 3.63 19.70 37.99
C LEU A 415 4.77 19.71 39.01
N PHE A 416 5.89 19.08 38.68
CA PHE A 416 7.10 19.12 39.49
C PHE A 416 8.30 19.39 38.60
N ILE A 417 8.83 20.62 38.58
CA ILE A 417 10.10 20.94 37.92
C ILE A 417 11.18 21.21 38.98
N GLU A 418 12.07 20.23 39.15
CA GLU A 418 12.97 20.12 40.30
C GLU A 418 14.08 21.20 40.29
N HIS A 419 14.67 21.48 39.13
CA HIS A 419 15.87 22.32 39.06
C HIS A 419 15.60 23.77 38.67
N PRO A 420 16.18 24.76 39.39
CA PRO A 420 16.02 26.18 39.10
C PRO A 420 16.43 26.59 37.69
N ASP A 421 17.54 26.05 37.17
CA ASP A 421 18.10 26.44 35.88
C ASP A 421 17.16 26.02 34.74
N ALA A 422 16.71 24.77 34.72
CA ALA A 422 15.73 24.30 33.75
C ALA A 422 14.42 25.09 33.83
N ALA A 423 13.90 25.33 35.04
CA ALA A 423 12.67 26.08 35.22
C ALA A 423 12.81 27.60 34.91
N ASN A 424 14.02 28.16 34.83
CA ASN A 424 14.22 29.56 34.41
C ASN A 424 14.08 29.73 32.89
N SER A 425 14.37 28.68 32.12
CA SER A 425 14.22 28.62 30.66
C SER A 425 12.92 27.95 30.22
N SER A 426 12.12 27.41 31.14
CA SER A 426 10.89 26.67 30.81
C SER A 426 9.65 27.55 30.80
N SER A 427 8.66 27.15 30.00
CA SER A 427 7.32 27.73 29.91
C SER A 427 6.23 26.70 30.22
N VAL A 428 5.12 27.16 30.80
CA VAL A 428 3.94 26.34 31.10
C VAL A 428 2.73 27.20 30.84
N ASP A 429 2.16 27.16 29.65
CA ASP A 429 1.16 28.14 29.21
C ASP A 429 -0.13 27.46 28.71
N ASN A 430 -1.27 28.13 28.88
CA ASN A 430 -2.59 27.64 28.46
C ASN A 430 -2.93 26.21 28.93
N CYS A 431 -2.42 25.77 30.08
CA CYS A 431 -2.74 24.47 30.66
C CYS A 431 -3.93 24.56 31.63
N LEU A 432 -4.74 23.50 31.66
CA LEU A 432 -5.83 23.32 32.62
C LEU A 432 -5.40 22.36 33.73
N PHE A 433 -5.52 22.80 34.99
CA PHE A 433 -5.23 21.98 36.15
C PHE A 433 -6.47 21.75 37.01
N TYR A 434 -6.68 20.52 37.48
CA TYR A 434 -7.86 20.19 38.29
C TYR A 434 -7.57 19.19 39.41
N GLN A 435 -8.22 19.39 40.56
CA GLN A 435 -8.24 18.43 41.65
C GLN A 435 -9.61 18.42 42.32
N SER A 436 -10.33 17.31 42.25
CA SER A 436 -11.59 17.13 42.99
C SER A 436 -11.33 17.07 44.50
N GLY A 437 -12.01 17.93 45.26
CA GLY A 437 -11.98 17.91 46.73
C GLY A 437 -10.63 18.25 47.39
N GLY A 438 -9.66 18.78 46.63
CA GLY A 438 -8.30 19.04 47.10
C GLY A 438 -7.71 20.36 46.58
N SER A 439 -6.39 20.51 46.71
CA SER A 439 -5.64 21.63 46.14
C SER A 439 -4.79 21.15 44.97
N ILE A 440 -4.69 21.97 43.93
CA ILE A 440 -3.71 21.78 42.85
C ILE A 440 -2.32 22.01 43.44
N ARG A 441 -1.33 21.20 43.06
CA ARG A 441 0.01 21.27 43.65
C ARG A 441 1.07 21.40 42.57
N PHE A 442 1.90 22.44 42.71
CA PHE A 442 3.06 22.66 41.85
C PHE A 442 4.34 22.75 42.67
N ASP A 443 5.38 22.05 42.24
CA ASP A 443 6.76 22.38 42.60
C ASP A 443 7.44 23.03 41.40
N TRP A 444 8.00 24.22 41.62
CA TRP A 444 8.73 24.97 40.60
C TRP A 444 9.94 25.62 41.25
N LYS A 445 11.13 25.16 40.88
CA LYS A 445 12.42 25.66 41.42
C LYS A 445 12.57 25.35 42.92
N GLY A 446 12.01 24.23 43.40
CA GLY A 446 12.00 23.85 44.81
C GLY A 446 11.09 24.72 45.69
N ALA A 447 10.20 25.50 45.08
CA ALA A 447 9.15 26.25 45.76
C ALA A 447 7.79 25.65 45.42
N SER A 448 6.93 25.53 46.44
CA SER A 448 5.63 24.90 46.32
C SER A 448 4.48 25.90 46.22
N TYR A 449 3.51 25.61 45.35
CA TYR A 449 2.31 26.41 45.13
C TYR A 449 1.07 25.54 45.20
N SER A 450 -0.02 26.06 45.78
CA SER A 450 -1.26 25.30 46.02
C SER A 450 -2.44 25.72 45.14
N SER A 451 -2.21 26.57 44.13
CA SER A 451 -3.19 26.95 43.12
C SER A 451 -2.53 27.56 41.89
N VAL A 452 -3.23 27.55 40.76
CA VAL A 452 -2.82 28.21 39.51
C VAL A 452 -2.58 29.72 39.70
N SER A 453 -3.51 30.41 40.37
CA SER A 453 -3.39 31.86 40.64
C SER A 453 -2.16 32.22 41.49
N GLN A 454 -1.83 31.39 42.48
CA GLN A 454 -0.66 31.59 43.34
C GLN A 454 0.62 31.34 42.55
N PHE A 455 0.66 30.29 41.73
CA PHE A 455 1.78 30.00 40.85
C PHE A 455 2.05 31.18 39.91
N GLN A 456 1.05 31.61 39.15
CA GLN A 456 1.16 32.72 38.19
C GLN A 456 1.65 34.02 38.83
N SER A 457 1.03 34.43 39.94
CA SER A 457 1.39 35.68 40.62
C SER A 457 2.78 35.65 41.27
N SER A 458 3.29 34.46 41.63
CA SER A 458 4.58 34.32 42.32
C SER A 458 5.75 34.10 41.36
N THR A 459 5.53 33.43 40.24
CA THR A 459 6.59 33.04 39.29
C THR A 459 6.62 33.91 38.04
N GLY A 460 5.48 34.49 37.66
CA GLY A 460 5.31 35.13 36.35
C GLY A 460 5.23 34.16 35.17
N ALA A 461 5.38 32.85 35.41
CA ALA A 461 5.09 31.79 34.46
C ALA A 461 3.60 31.41 34.54
N GLY A 462 3.10 30.56 33.64
CA GLY A 462 1.72 30.13 33.71
C GLY A 462 0.76 30.94 32.85
N SER A 463 1.21 31.61 31.78
CA SER A 463 0.33 32.52 31.05
C SER A 463 -0.87 31.76 30.50
N GLY A 464 -2.08 32.25 30.74
CA GLY A 464 -3.31 31.58 30.30
C GLY A 464 -3.68 30.30 31.05
N ASN A 465 -2.85 29.79 31.97
CA ASN A 465 -3.23 28.64 32.79
C ASN A 465 -4.46 28.95 33.66
N PHE A 466 -5.33 27.97 33.83
CA PHE A 466 -6.49 28.11 34.73
C PHE A 466 -6.83 26.80 35.45
N SER A 467 -7.73 26.93 36.43
CA SER A 467 -8.27 25.81 37.19
C SER A 467 -9.74 25.63 36.83
N GLY A 468 -10.12 24.42 36.44
CA GLY A 468 -11.50 24.08 36.07
C GLY A 468 -11.68 22.57 36.00
N ASN A 469 -12.90 22.06 36.15
CA ASN A 469 -13.16 20.63 35.90
C ASN A 469 -13.13 20.41 34.38
N PRO A 470 -12.26 19.52 33.84
CA PRO A 470 -12.27 19.16 32.41
C PRO A 470 -13.61 18.63 31.92
N ASN A 471 -14.43 18.11 32.83
CA ASN A 471 -15.75 17.58 32.54
C ASN A 471 -15.72 16.52 31.44
N TYR A 472 -14.91 15.50 31.68
CA TYR A 472 -14.76 14.33 30.81
C TYR A 472 -16.02 13.46 30.78
N SER A 473 -16.20 12.74 29.68
CA SER A 473 -17.34 11.84 29.44
C SER A 473 -17.41 10.68 30.43
N ASN A 474 -16.35 9.86 30.54
CA ASN A 474 -16.30 8.75 31.50
C ASN A 474 -14.86 8.44 31.95
N PRO A 475 -14.24 9.33 32.74
CA PRO A 475 -12.80 9.27 32.98
C PRO A 475 -12.35 8.08 33.83
N ASN A 476 -13.25 7.46 34.61
CA ASN A 476 -12.92 6.24 35.35
C ASN A 476 -12.84 4.99 34.45
N ALA A 477 -13.34 5.06 33.22
CA ALA A 477 -13.22 4.03 32.22
C ALA A 477 -12.14 4.37 31.17
N GLY A 478 -11.32 5.39 31.41
CA GLY A 478 -10.29 5.85 30.46
C GLY A 478 -10.80 6.82 29.38
N ASP A 479 -12.10 7.05 29.29
CA ASP A 479 -12.70 7.99 28.33
C ASP A 479 -12.55 9.45 28.83
N LEU A 480 -11.50 10.10 28.32
CA LEU A 480 -11.14 11.48 28.63
C LEU A 480 -11.66 12.50 27.59
N HIS A 481 -12.67 12.16 26.79
CA HIS A 481 -13.26 13.14 25.87
C HIS A 481 -13.95 14.28 26.62
N LEU A 482 -13.76 15.50 26.16
CA LEU A 482 -14.39 16.69 26.68
C LEU A 482 -15.89 16.68 26.37
N GLN A 483 -16.70 17.02 27.37
CA GLN A 483 -18.12 17.31 27.14
C GLN A 483 -18.32 18.81 26.88
N SER A 484 -19.42 19.16 26.20
CA SER A 484 -19.77 20.55 25.83
C SER A 484 -19.75 21.61 26.93
N SER A 485 -19.79 21.25 28.22
CA SER A 485 -19.65 22.19 29.34
C SER A 485 -18.22 22.34 29.85
N SER A 486 -17.24 21.72 29.20
CA SER A 486 -15.84 21.81 29.57
C SER A 486 -15.31 23.25 29.40
N PRO A 487 -14.53 23.76 30.36
CA PRO A 487 -13.83 25.02 30.20
C PRO A 487 -12.55 24.89 29.35
N ALA A 488 -12.18 23.68 28.91
CA ALA A 488 -11.03 23.42 28.05
C ALA A 488 -11.29 23.77 26.58
N ILE A 489 -12.57 23.85 26.19
CA ILE A 489 -13.01 24.10 24.82
C ILE A 489 -12.63 25.53 24.40
N ASP A 490 -12.05 25.68 23.22
CA ASP A 490 -11.58 26.93 22.61
C ASP A 490 -10.66 27.76 23.55
N ALA A 491 -9.99 27.10 24.49
CA ALA A 491 -9.19 27.76 25.53
C ALA A 491 -7.68 27.67 25.29
N GLY A 492 -7.25 26.84 24.34
CA GLY A 492 -5.86 26.61 23.97
C GLY A 492 -5.36 27.57 22.89
N SER A 493 -4.11 27.38 22.50
CA SER A 493 -3.47 28.15 21.42
C SER A 493 -2.67 27.26 20.50
N SER A 494 -2.51 27.64 19.23
CA SER A 494 -1.56 26.96 18.34
C SER A 494 -0.13 26.98 18.93
N HIS A 495 0.62 25.92 18.69
CA HIS A 495 1.99 25.75 19.19
C HIS A 495 2.94 25.41 18.04
N SER A 496 4.20 25.84 18.13
CA SER A 496 5.20 25.66 17.06
C SER A 496 5.58 24.19 16.77
N VAL A 497 5.12 23.24 17.59
CA VAL A 497 5.40 21.81 17.37
C VAL A 497 4.75 21.32 16.09
N TYR A 498 3.53 21.79 15.79
CA TYR A 498 2.80 21.41 14.57
C TYR A 498 3.53 21.86 13.30
N SER A 499 3.96 23.12 13.25
CA SER A 499 4.75 23.63 12.11
C SER A 499 6.14 22.99 12.04
N THR A 500 6.75 22.68 13.19
CA THR A 500 8.05 21.99 13.25
C THR A 500 7.94 20.57 12.67
N PHE A 501 6.88 19.85 13.01
CA PHE A 501 6.61 18.51 12.49
C PHE A 501 6.37 18.55 10.98
N ALA A 502 5.45 19.41 10.53
CA ALA A 502 5.14 19.57 9.10
C ALA A 502 6.37 19.96 8.26
N SER A 503 7.17 20.91 8.73
CA SER A 503 8.40 21.32 8.02
C SER A 503 9.47 20.24 7.99
N ARG A 504 9.44 19.28 8.92
CA ARG A 504 10.46 18.24 9.06
C ARG A 504 10.10 16.97 8.31
N TYR A 505 8.84 16.55 8.37
CA TYR A 505 8.39 15.28 7.82
C TYR A 505 7.45 15.42 6.63
N GLY A 506 6.99 16.63 6.29
CA GLY A 506 6.00 16.85 5.23
C GLY A 506 4.59 16.32 5.58
N LEU A 507 4.35 15.98 6.85
CA LEU A 507 3.12 15.36 7.34
C LEU A 507 2.33 16.31 8.26
N ASN A 508 1.01 16.16 8.25
CA ASN A 508 0.12 16.97 9.08
C ASN A 508 -0.02 16.38 10.49
N LEU A 509 0.13 17.23 11.52
CA LEU A 509 -0.09 16.90 12.93
C LEU A 509 -1.23 17.74 13.54
N ASN A 510 -1.92 18.57 12.74
CA ASN A 510 -3.10 19.32 13.17
C ASN A 510 -4.36 18.45 13.12
N ILE A 511 -4.26 17.27 13.75
CA ILE A 511 -5.31 16.30 13.90
C ILE A 511 -5.26 15.86 15.38
N ASP A 512 -6.40 15.57 15.99
CA ASP A 512 -6.48 15.06 17.36
C ASP A 512 -6.51 13.52 17.40
N ILE A 513 -6.56 12.98 18.61
CA ILE A 513 -6.57 11.53 18.84
C ILE A 513 -7.78 10.80 18.20
N ASP A 514 -8.84 11.52 17.85
CA ASP A 514 -10.05 10.98 17.21
C ASP A 514 -10.06 11.23 15.69
N GLY A 515 -8.97 11.75 15.12
CA GLY A 515 -8.88 12.08 13.70
C GLY A 515 -9.49 13.43 13.33
N SER A 516 -9.85 14.27 14.31
CA SER A 516 -10.49 15.57 14.09
C SER A 516 -9.47 16.67 13.82
N SER A 517 -9.80 17.59 12.92
CA SER A 517 -8.90 18.72 12.62
C SER A 517 -8.66 19.62 13.84
N ARG A 518 -7.41 20.06 14.02
CA ARG A 518 -7.03 21.04 15.05
C ARG A 518 -6.67 22.41 14.44
N PRO A 519 -7.27 23.52 14.90
CA PRO A 519 -8.36 23.59 15.87
C PRO A 519 -9.69 23.09 15.30
N GLY A 520 -10.52 22.46 16.14
CA GLY A 520 -11.88 22.03 15.77
C GLY A 520 -12.91 23.16 15.91
N GLY A 521 -12.59 24.18 16.71
CA GLY A 521 -13.44 25.34 16.97
C GLY A 521 -12.81 26.69 16.61
N SER A 522 -13.12 27.70 17.41
CA SER A 522 -12.55 29.05 17.28
C SER A 522 -11.08 29.12 17.72
N ALA A 523 -10.64 28.18 18.55
CA ALA A 523 -9.27 27.99 18.97
C ALA A 523 -9.00 26.49 19.23
N TYR A 524 -7.77 26.14 19.61
CA TYR A 524 -7.47 24.76 20.00
C TYR A 524 -8.19 24.45 21.31
N ASP A 525 -8.75 23.26 21.42
CA ASP A 525 -9.12 22.73 22.72
C ASP A 525 -7.84 22.37 23.50
N ILE A 526 -7.87 22.58 24.82
CA ILE A 526 -6.80 22.11 25.72
C ILE A 526 -7.02 20.62 25.95
N GLY A 527 -5.98 19.81 25.81
CA GLY A 527 -6.05 18.34 25.94
C GLY A 527 -5.84 17.61 24.63
N ALA A 528 -6.00 16.29 24.71
CA ALA A 528 -5.75 15.31 23.64
C ALA A 528 -6.83 15.26 22.55
N ASP A 529 -8.03 15.74 22.85
CA ASP A 529 -9.21 15.73 21.98
C ASP A 529 -9.74 17.17 21.68
N GLU A 530 -10.48 17.33 20.59
CA GLU A 530 -11.34 18.48 20.26
C GLU A 530 -12.81 18.09 20.42
N LEU A 531 -13.65 19.00 20.93
CA LEU A 531 -15.08 18.72 21.11
C LEU A 531 -15.77 18.50 19.75
N GLY A 532 -16.31 17.29 19.56
CA GLY A 532 -17.01 16.90 18.34
C GLY A 532 -16.25 15.90 17.47
N GLY A 533 -15.09 15.44 17.93
CA GLY A 533 -14.40 14.28 17.38
C GLY A 533 -15.21 12.99 17.48
N GLY A 534 -14.92 12.05 16.58
CA GLY A 534 -15.65 10.80 16.42
C GLY A 534 -15.64 9.93 17.68
N THR A 535 -16.33 8.78 17.62
CA THR A 535 -16.12 7.75 18.64
C THR A 535 -14.65 7.32 18.58
N PRO A 536 -13.97 7.15 19.72
CA PRO A 536 -12.58 6.73 19.75
C PRO A 536 -12.40 5.48 18.87
N PRO A 537 -11.24 5.30 18.20
CA PRO A 537 -10.90 4.00 17.65
C PRO A 537 -11.08 2.98 18.79
N PRO A 538 -11.90 1.92 18.58
CA PRO A 538 -12.26 1.01 19.65
C PRO A 538 -10.96 0.52 20.27
N PRO A 539 -10.81 0.54 21.61
CA PRO A 539 -9.73 -0.21 22.21
C PRO A 539 -9.84 -1.63 21.66
N PRO A 540 -8.71 -2.30 21.34
CA PRO A 540 -8.75 -3.74 21.08
C PRO A 540 -9.61 -4.37 22.18
N PRO A 541 -10.65 -5.13 21.80
CA PRO A 541 -11.73 -5.46 22.71
C PRO A 541 -11.14 -6.10 23.97
N PRO A 542 -11.52 -5.63 25.19
CA PRO A 542 -11.05 -6.28 26.40
C PRO A 542 -11.44 -7.74 26.30
N GLY A 543 -10.45 -8.62 26.42
CA GLY A 543 -10.66 -10.02 26.12
C GLY A 543 -11.83 -10.61 26.91
N CYS A 544 -12.63 -11.44 26.25
CA CYS A 544 -13.76 -12.11 26.87
C CYS A 544 -13.31 -12.95 28.08
N THR A 545 -14.19 -13.10 29.08
CA THR A 545 -13.95 -13.93 30.27
C THR A 545 -14.95 -15.08 30.42
N SER A 546 -16.01 -15.11 29.62
CA SER A 546 -16.96 -16.21 29.52
C SER A 546 -17.66 -16.25 28.17
N ASN A 547 -18.09 -17.45 27.74
CA ASN A 547 -18.82 -17.64 26.48
C ASN A 547 -20.07 -16.75 26.34
N SER A 548 -20.75 -16.48 27.46
CA SER A 548 -21.93 -15.59 27.47
C SER A 548 -21.63 -14.14 27.07
N GLN A 549 -20.37 -13.73 27.09
CA GLN A 549 -19.92 -12.41 26.63
C GLN A 549 -19.58 -12.40 25.13
N CYS A 550 -19.54 -13.58 24.50
CA CYS A 550 -19.32 -13.76 23.08
C CYS A 550 -20.61 -14.06 22.31
N ASN A 551 -21.74 -14.16 23.01
CA ASN A 551 -23.04 -14.35 22.37
C ASN A 551 -23.34 -13.18 21.44
N ASP A 552 -23.36 -13.46 20.13
CA ASP A 552 -23.66 -12.50 19.09
C ASP A 552 -25.17 -12.39 18.79
N ASP A 553 -26.00 -13.09 19.57
CA ASP A 553 -27.45 -13.18 19.42
C ASP A 553 -27.88 -13.79 18.07
N VAL A 554 -26.99 -14.56 17.42
CA VAL A 554 -27.30 -15.32 16.20
C VAL A 554 -27.61 -16.77 16.58
N ASP A 555 -28.89 -17.17 16.48
CA ASP A 555 -29.36 -18.46 17.02
C ASP A 555 -28.72 -19.72 16.38
N CYS A 556 -28.02 -19.59 15.25
CA CYS A 556 -27.36 -20.69 14.56
C CYS A 556 -25.85 -20.80 14.81
N THR A 557 -25.26 -19.89 15.58
CA THR A 557 -23.83 -19.91 15.96
C THR A 557 -23.63 -20.54 17.35
N ASP A 558 -22.47 -21.17 17.55
CA ASP A 558 -21.97 -21.54 18.88
C ASP A 558 -20.85 -20.57 19.28
N ASP A 559 -21.08 -19.80 20.35
CA ASP A 559 -20.13 -18.77 20.80
C ASP A 559 -19.25 -19.22 21.96
N PHE A 560 -17.94 -19.12 21.76
CA PHE A 560 -16.94 -19.50 22.73
C PHE A 560 -16.02 -18.34 23.07
N CYS A 561 -15.68 -18.25 24.35
CA CYS A 561 -14.58 -17.43 24.78
C CYS A 561 -13.32 -18.29 24.92
N ILE A 562 -12.31 -18.04 24.07
CA ILE A 562 -11.06 -18.79 24.07
C ILE A 562 -9.90 -17.81 24.24
N GLY A 563 -9.22 -17.88 25.38
CA GLY A 563 -8.00 -17.10 25.61
C GLY A 563 -8.18 -15.58 25.70
N GLY A 564 -9.42 -15.08 25.86
CA GLY A 564 -9.72 -13.65 25.74
C GLY A 564 -10.35 -13.28 24.40
N THR A 565 -10.40 -14.18 23.43
CA THR A 565 -10.96 -13.90 22.11
C THR A 565 -12.33 -14.57 21.97
N CYS A 566 -13.31 -13.82 21.46
CA CYS A 566 -14.60 -14.39 21.09
C CYS A 566 -14.48 -15.12 19.75
N VAL A 567 -14.95 -16.37 19.74
CA VAL A 567 -14.96 -17.25 18.58
C VAL A 567 -16.39 -17.74 18.38
N ASN A 568 -17.00 -17.34 17.28
CA ASN A 568 -18.38 -17.68 16.93
C ASN A 568 -18.33 -18.66 15.76
N ASN A 569 -18.84 -19.88 15.95
CA ASN A 569 -18.79 -20.92 14.94
C ASN A 569 -20.19 -21.13 14.33
N ALA A 570 -20.31 -20.95 13.02
CA ALA A 570 -21.55 -21.22 12.29
C ALA A 570 -21.90 -22.72 12.29
N ILE A 571 -23.19 -23.05 12.48
CA ILE A 571 -23.71 -24.43 12.45
C ILE A 571 -24.92 -24.51 11.52
N ASP A 572 -24.72 -24.88 10.26
CA ASP A 572 -25.76 -24.98 9.23
C ASP A 572 -26.92 -25.92 9.62
N ALA A 573 -26.62 -27.00 10.36
CA ALA A 573 -27.63 -27.97 10.79
C ALA A 573 -28.68 -27.37 11.75
N ASN A 574 -28.43 -26.20 12.33
CA ASN A 574 -29.40 -25.50 13.17
C ASN A 574 -30.43 -24.71 12.36
N CYS A 575 -30.28 -24.64 11.03
CA CYS A 575 -31.10 -23.82 10.16
C CYS A 575 -32.23 -24.54 9.40
N ASP A 576 -32.19 -25.88 9.27
CA ASP A 576 -33.16 -26.66 8.47
C ASP A 576 -34.64 -26.53 8.94
N ASP A 577 -35.48 -25.92 8.09
CA ASP A 577 -36.89 -25.63 8.27
C ASP A 577 -37.84 -26.67 7.63
N GLY A 578 -37.28 -27.58 6.82
CA GLY A 578 -37.96 -28.70 6.17
C GLY A 578 -38.71 -28.41 4.87
N ASN A 579 -38.58 -27.21 4.27
CA ASN A 579 -39.13 -26.87 2.95
C ASN A 579 -38.18 -27.28 1.81
N PHE A 580 -38.70 -27.79 0.70
CA PHE A 580 -37.85 -28.32 -0.39
C PHE A 580 -37.50 -27.25 -1.43
N CYS A 581 -38.45 -26.41 -1.84
CA CYS A 581 -38.22 -25.44 -2.91
C CYS A 581 -37.39 -24.19 -2.48
N ASN A 582 -36.92 -24.09 -1.23
CA ASN A 582 -35.96 -23.07 -0.78
C ASN A 582 -34.56 -23.64 -0.46
N GLY A 583 -34.28 -24.91 -0.77
CA GLY A 583 -32.91 -25.45 -0.77
C GLY A 583 -32.32 -25.75 0.61
N GLU A 584 -31.05 -26.18 0.65
CA GLU A 584 -30.33 -26.47 1.90
C GLU A 584 -29.85 -25.17 2.55
N GLU A 585 -30.26 -24.95 3.79
CA GLU A 585 -30.11 -23.68 4.50
C GLU A 585 -28.77 -23.63 5.24
N THR A 586 -28.12 -22.46 5.22
CA THR A 586 -26.77 -22.25 5.79
C THR A 586 -26.78 -21.18 6.87
N CYS A 587 -25.93 -21.35 7.88
CA CYS A 587 -25.77 -20.39 8.96
C CYS A 587 -24.74 -19.32 8.59
N ASP A 588 -25.20 -18.08 8.50
CA ASP A 588 -24.33 -16.91 8.35
C ASP A 588 -24.00 -16.32 9.74
N LEU A 589 -22.73 -15.98 9.94
CA LEU A 589 -22.20 -15.49 11.23
C LEU A 589 -22.80 -14.15 11.69
N PHE A 590 -23.53 -13.43 10.84
CA PHE A 590 -24.13 -12.13 11.17
C PHE A 590 -25.63 -12.06 10.87
N ALA A 591 -26.10 -12.75 9.82
CA ALA A 591 -27.48 -12.72 9.37
C ALA A 591 -28.33 -13.88 9.91
N GLY A 592 -27.72 -14.90 10.51
CA GLY A 592 -28.40 -16.09 10.99
C GLY A 592 -28.71 -17.09 9.88
N CYS A 593 -29.80 -17.84 10.02
CA CYS A 593 -30.16 -18.87 9.05
C CYS A 593 -30.62 -18.25 7.72
N LEU A 594 -29.93 -18.63 6.65
CA LEU A 594 -30.24 -18.21 5.29
C LEU A 594 -30.78 -19.40 4.50
N ASP A 595 -31.93 -19.19 3.86
CA ASP A 595 -32.50 -20.12 2.88
C ASP A 595 -31.48 -20.43 1.77
N GLY A 596 -31.45 -21.68 1.32
CA GLY A 596 -30.66 -22.09 0.17
C GLY A 596 -31.27 -21.64 -1.17
N ASN A 597 -30.76 -22.21 -2.26
CA ASN A 597 -31.33 -21.98 -3.58
C ASN A 597 -32.38 -23.03 -3.92
N ASN A 598 -33.45 -22.62 -4.62
CA ASN A 598 -34.45 -23.54 -5.13
C ASN A 598 -33.77 -24.65 -5.97
N PRO A 599 -33.93 -25.93 -5.59
CA PRO A 599 -33.20 -27.04 -6.20
C PRO A 599 -33.61 -27.34 -7.65
N CYS A 600 -34.63 -26.66 -8.20
CA CYS A 600 -35.16 -26.93 -9.54
C CYS A 600 -34.58 -26.09 -10.70
N GLY A 601 -33.64 -25.17 -10.44
CA GLY A 601 -32.99 -24.41 -11.52
C GLY A 601 -33.99 -23.68 -12.43
N SER A 602 -33.93 -23.90 -13.75
CA SER A 602 -34.84 -23.31 -14.74
C SER A 602 -36.18 -24.04 -14.92
N GLN A 603 -36.35 -25.17 -14.23
CA GLN A 603 -37.59 -25.96 -14.26
C GLN A 603 -38.58 -25.46 -13.19
N SER A 604 -39.87 -25.67 -13.44
CA SER A 604 -40.89 -25.29 -12.46
C SER A 604 -40.88 -26.24 -11.24
N CYS A 605 -40.61 -25.70 -10.04
CA CYS A 605 -40.58 -26.44 -8.77
C CYS A 605 -41.99 -26.75 -8.24
N ASN A 606 -42.24 -28.00 -7.84
CA ASN A 606 -43.52 -28.41 -7.27
C ASN A 606 -43.37 -28.93 -5.83
N GLU A 607 -43.72 -28.07 -4.87
CA GLU A 607 -43.64 -28.34 -3.41
C GLU A 607 -44.58 -29.47 -2.94
N SER A 608 -45.60 -29.83 -3.72
CA SER A 608 -46.54 -30.91 -3.33
C SER A 608 -46.02 -32.31 -3.66
N THR A 609 -45.04 -32.42 -4.55
CA THR A 609 -44.42 -33.67 -4.99
C THR A 609 -42.91 -33.70 -4.81
N ASN A 610 -42.31 -32.60 -4.33
CA ASN A 610 -40.87 -32.36 -4.20
C ASN A 610 -40.10 -32.68 -5.50
N SER A 611 -40.50 -32.10 -6.65
CA SER A 611 -39.90 -32.39 -7.97
C SER A 611 -39.99 -31.25 -9.02
N CYS A 612 -39.17 -31.31 -10.08
CA CYS A 612 -39.00 -30.27 -11.13
C CYS A 612 -39.48 -30.72 -12.55
N VAL A 613 -40.00 -29.82 -13.42
CA VAL A 613 -40.54 -30.12 -14.80
C VAL A 613 -40.29 -29.02 -15.89
N SER A 614 -40.21 -29.38 -17.21
CA SER A 614 -39.73 -28.55 -18.36
C SER A 614 -40.76 -27.68 -19.16
N CYS A 615 -41.74 -28.22 -19.93
CA CYS A 615 -42.84 -27.42 -20.54
C CYS A 615 -44.22 -28.04 -20.31
N THR A 616 -45.30 -27.25 -20.37
CA THR A 616 -46.69 -27.76 -20.26
C THR A 616 -47.58 -27.43 -21.46
N SER A 617 -47.11 -26.64 -22.45
CA SER A 617 -47.84 -26.28 -23.69
C SER A 617 -46.97 -25.68 -24.80
N ASP A 618 -47.40 -25.76 -26.08
CA ASP A 618 -46.67 -25.26 -27.28
C ASP A 618 -46.34 -23.77 -27.26
N SER A 619 -47.21 -22.94 -26.68
CA SER A 619 -46.96 -21.48 -26.56
C SER A 619 -45.84 -21.13 -25.59
N GLN A 620 -45.37 -22.09 -24.80
CA GLN A 620 -44.24 -21.94 -23.88
C GLN A 620 -42.90 -22.35 -24.51
N CYS A 621 -42.93 -22.83 -25.76
CA CYS A 621 -41.74 -23.30 -26.49
C CYS A 621 -41.35 -22.39 -27.67
N SER A 622 -41.88 -21.17 -27.75
CA SER A 622 -41.41 -20.20 -28.73
C SER A 622 -40.30 -19.39 -28.08
N ASP A 623 -39.05 -19.58 -28.51
CA ASP A 623 -37.93 -18.79 -28.01
C ASP A 623 -37.87 -17.35 -28.59
N GLY A 624 -38.63 -17.09 -29.66
CA GLY A 624 -38.76 -15.77 -30.28
C GLY A 624 -37.64 -15.43 -31.26
N ASN A 625 -36.77 -16.39 -31.59
CA ASN A 625 -35.62 -16.21 -32.44
C ASN A 625 -35.94 -16.56 -33.91
N PHE A 626 -35.62 -15.64 -34.81
CA PHE A 626 -35.77 -15.72 -36.26
C PHE A 626 -34.72 -16.62 -36.93
N CYS A 627 -33.47 -16.63 -36.49
CA CYS A 627 -32.36 -17.35 -37.16
C CYS A 627 -32.34 -18.86 -36.88
N ASN A 628 -33.18 -19.38 -35.99
CA ASN A 628 -33.34 -20.82 -35.78
C ASN A 628 -34.72 -21.37 -36.21
N GLY A 629 -35.67 -20.53 -36.62
CA GLY A 629 -36.98 -20.92 -37.17
C GLY A 629 -37.97 -21.53 -36.15
N VAL A 630 -39.26 -21.59 -36.51
CA VAL A 630 -40.38 -21.81 -35.56
C VAL A 630 -40.43 -23.21 -34.90
N GLU A 631 -40.64 -23.24 -33.57
CA GLU A 631 -40.46 -24.37 -32.62
C GLU A 631 -41.79 -24.95 -32.02
N ARG A 632 -41.79 -26.16 -31.38
CA ARG A 632 -42.99 -26.85 -30.81
C ARG A 632 -42.76 -27.68 -29.52
N CYS A 633 -43.74 -27.78 -28.57
CA CYS A 633 -43.70 -28.58 -27.32
C CYS A 633 -44.29 -29.99 -27.56
N VAL A 634 -43.46 -31.03 -27.52
CA VAL A 634 -43.91 -32.42 -27.71
C VAL A 634 -43.54 -33.25 -26.48
N SER A 635 -44.57 -33.74 -25.77
CA SER A 635 -44.44 -34.61 -24.58
C SER A 635 -43.67 -34.04 -23.38
N GLY A 636 -43.73 -32.72 -23.20
CA GLY A 636 -43.09 -32.02 -22.08
C GLY A 636 -41.73 -31.40 -22.41
N GLU A 637 -41.28 -31.49 -23.67
CA GLU A 637 -39.99 -30.98 -24.18
C GLU A 637 -40.18 -30.14 -25.46
N CYS A 638 -39.36 -29.11 -25.69
CA CYS A 638 -39.43 -28.19 -26.85
C CYS A 638 -38.46 -28.61 -27.98
N GLU A 639 -38.86 -28.50 -29.27
CA GLU A 639 -38.02 -28.83 -30.44
C GLU A 639 -37.92 -27.67 -31.47
N ASN A 640 -36.70 -27.39 -32.02
CA ASN A 640 -36.35 -26.18 -32.84
C ASN A 640 -36.38 -26.35 -34.38
N GLY A 641 -36.35 -25.24 -35.16
CA GLY A 641 -36.35 -25.17 -36.63
C GLY A 641 -34.95 -25.11 -37.34
N SER A 642 -34.81 -24.43 -38.50
CA SER A 642 -33.54 -24.32 -39.28
C SER A 642 -33.26 -22.95 -39.94
N ASP A 643 -31.97 -22.58 -40.06
CA ASP A 643 -31.40 -21.24 -40.36
C ASP A 643 -31.65 -20.67 -41.79
N PRO A 644 -32.11 -19.40 -41.91
CA PRO A 644 -32.40 -18.74 -43.18
C PRO A 644 -31.26 -17.97 -43.91
N CYS A 645 -30.03 -17.76 -43.39
CA CYS A 645 -29.00 -16.88 -44.01
C CYS A 645 -27.72 -17.61 -44.54
N PRO A 646 -27.50 -17.75 -45.87
CA PRO A 646 -26.46 -18.64 -46.39
C PRO A 646 -25.05 -18.06 -46.66
N THR A 647 -24.84 -16.73 -46.71
CA THR A 647 -23.51 -16.12 -46.97
C THR A 647 -23.25 -14.81 -46.21
N GLN A 648 -24.10 -14.49 -45.23
CA GLN A 648 -24.03 -13.29 -44.38
C GLN A 648 -24.43 -13.69 -42.96
N ALA A 649 -24.06 -12.88 -41.97
CA ALA A 649 -24.34 -13.20 -40.58
C ALA A 649 -25.81 -12.84 -40.25
N CYS A 650 -26.54 -13.74 -39.57
CA CYS A 650 -27.98 -13.60 -39.31
C CYS A 650 -28.24 -12.80 -38.02
N SER A 651 -29.08 -11.77 -38.10
CA SER A 651 -29.43 -10.90 -36.97
C SER A 651 -30.81 -11.22 -36.41
N GLU A 652 -30.86 -11.67 -35.17
CA GLU A 652 -32.11 -11.87 -34.42
C GLU A 652 -32.80 -10.55 -34.02
N GLN A 653 -32.02 -9.46 -33.92
CA GLN A 653 -32.53 -8.19 -33.42
C GLN A 653 -33.29 -7.38 -34.49
N THR A 654 -33.07 -7.71 -35.77
CA THR A 654 -33.68 -7.01 -36.92
C THR A 654 -34.38 -7.94 -37.91
N ASP A 655 -34.42 -9.24 -37.63
CA ASP A 655 -34.91 -10.31 -38.51
C ASP A 655 -34.30 -10.27 -39.93
N SER A 656 -32.97 -10.07 -40.06
CA SER A 656 -32.30 -9.90 -41.36
C SER A 656 -30.80 -10.29 -41.36
N CYS A 657 -30.18 -10.48 -42.54
CA CYS A 657 -28.75 -10.82 -42.66
C CYS A 657 -27.87 -9.55 -42.90
N VAL A 658 -26.71 -9.40 -42.24
CA VAL A 658 -25.82 -8.21 -42.29
C VAL A 658 -24.31 -8.54 -42.37
N ASP A 659 -23.44 -7.54 -42.62
CA ASP A 659 -21.99 -7.73 -42.87
C ASP A 659 -21.08 -7.57 -41.62
N CYS A 660 -21.44 -6.78 -40.61
CA CYS A 660 -20.80 -6.72 -39.28
C CYS A 660 -21.85 -6.45 -38.19
N PHE A 661 -21.62 -6.92 -36.96
CA PHE A 661 -22.53 -6.68 -35.83
C PHE A 661 -22.02 -5.70 -34.79
N ASN A 662 -20.70 -5.57 -34.70
CA ASN A 662 -20.05 -4.74 -33.70
C ASN A 662 -18.69 -4.27 -34.22
N ASN A 663 -18.12 -3.28 -33.52
CA ASN A 663 -16.89 -2.60 -33.94
C ASN A 663 -15.66 -3.53 -33.93
N SER A 664 -15.65 -4.58 -33.11
CA SER A 664 -14.50 -5.49 -32.98
C SER A 664 -14.23 -6.33 -34.23
N GLU A 665 -15.25 -6.49 -35.08
CA GLU A 665 -15.15 -7.20 -36.36
C GLU A 665 -14.61 -6.29 -37.49
N CYS A 666 -14.45 -4.99 -37.22
CA CYS A 666 -13.98 -3.98 -38.18
C CYS A 666 -12.53 -3.49 -37.94
N ASP A 667 -11.91 -3.85 -36.82
CA ASP A 667 -10.59 -3.36 -36.38
C ASP A 667 -9.45 -3.86 -37.28
N ASN A 668 -8.66 -2.95 -37.83
CA ASN A 668 -7.54 -3.27 -38.73
C ASN A 668 -6.19 -3.45 -37.99
N GLY A 669 -6.13 -3.18 -36.68
CA GLY A 669 -4.95 -3.34 -35.82
C GLY A 669 -3.97 -2.16 -35.81
N VAL A 670 -4.37 -0.98 -36.30
CA VAL A 670 -3.57 0.26 -36.30
C VAL A 670 -4.15 1.23 -35.27
N TYR A 671 -3.31 1.77 -34.37
CA TYR A 671 -3.77 2.54 -33.21
C TYR A 671 -3.99 4.02 -33.53
N CYS A 672 -3.18 4.64 -34.41
CA CYS A 672 -3.21 6.08 -34.67
C CYS A 672 -4.19 6.53 -35.74
N ASP A 673 -4.90 5.65 -36.44
CA ASP A 673 -6.09 6.00 -37.22
C ASP A 673 -7.40 5.79 -36.45
N GLY A 674 -7.31 5.20 -35.25
CA GLY A 674 -8.39 5.05 -34.30
C GLY A 674 -9.35 3.90 -34.63
N VAL A 675 -10.10 3.47 -33.62
CA VAL A 675 -10.98 2.28 -33.71
C VAL A 675 -12.06 2.47 -34.78
N GLU A 676 -12.09 1.60 -35.79
CA GLU A 676 -13.14 1.60 -36.80
C GLU A 676 -14.49 1.23 -36.22
N THR A 677 -15.54 1.86 -36.74
CA THR A 677 -16.89 1.69 -36.22
C THR A 677 -17.80 1.00 -37.25
N CYS A 678 -18.47 -0.06 -36.81
CA CYS A 678 -19.54 -0.72 -37.54
C CYS A 678 -20.81 0.10 -37.33
N SER A 679 -21.30 0.76 -38.37
CA SER A 679 -22.53 1.55 -38.30
C SER A 679 -23.52 1.04 -39.34
N GLY A 680 -24.68 0.56 -38.87
CA GLY A 680 -25.74 0.05 -39.75
C GLY A 680 -25.36 -1.22 -40.53
N GLY A 681 -24.42 -2.01 -40.02
CA GLY A 681 -23.95 -3.25 -40.65
C GLY A 681 -22.86 -3.04 -41.71
N ALA A 682 -22.16 -1.90 -41.73
CA ALA A 682 -20.99 -1.64 -42.58
C ALA A 682 -19.86 -0.93 -41.81
N CYS A 683 -18.59 -1.31 -42.06
CA CYS A 683 -17.41 -0.74 -41.38
C CYS A 683 -16.99 0.62 -41.95
N SER A 684 -16.66 1.58 -41.08
CA SER A 684 -16.11 2.91 -41.43
C SER A 684 -14.82 3.22 -40.64
N PRO A 685 -13.80 3.89 -41.24
CA PRO A 685 -12.55 4.25 -40.56
C PRO A 685 -12.75 5.09 -39.29
N GLY A 686 -11.92 4.89 -38.27
CA GLY A 686 -11.97 5.58 -36.99
C GLY A 686 -11.43 7.02 -37.01
N THR A 687 -11.43 7.66 -35.83
CA THR A 687 -10.83 8.98 -35.62
C THR A 687 -9.58 8.83 -34.75
N PRO A 688 -8.41 9.39 -35.14
CA PRO A 688 -7.18 9.27 -34.38
C PRO A 688 -7.35 9.64 -32.89
N PRO A 689 -6.93 8.78 -31.94
CA PRO A 689 -7.25 8.95 -30.53
C PRO A 689 -6.52 10.11 -29.86
N CYS A 690 -5.44 10.63 -30.46
CA CYS A 690 -4.56 11.59 -29.79
C CYS A 690 -4.89 13.08 -30.00
N GLY A 691 -5.99 13.43 -30.68
CA GLY A 691 -6.33 14.85 -30.90
C GLY A 691 -5.17 15.67 -31.49
N ASN A 692 -4.61 16.60 -30.71
CA ASN A 692 -3.44 17.44 -31.08
C ASN A 692 -2.09 16.92 -30.53
N GLU A 693 -2.09 15.83 -29.76
CA GLU A 693 -0.90 15.22 -29.18
C GLU A 693 -0.23 14.23 -30.15
N GLN A 694 1.07 13.96 -29.99
CA GLN A 694 1.76 12.99 -30.84
C GLN A 694 1.33 11.56 -30.52
N CYS A 695 0.87 10.84 -31.53
CA CYS A 695 0.51 9.42 -31.45
C CYS A 695 1.70 8.52 -31.75
N ASN A 696 1.89 7.46 -30.96
CA ASN A 696 2.91 6.43 -31.17
C ASN A 696 2.27 5.04 -31.39
N GLU A 697 2.47 4.47 -32.57
CA GLU A 697 1.92 3.16 -32.99
C GLU A 697 2.58 1.97 -32.27
N ASP A 698 3.87 2.06 -31.93
CA ASP A 698 4.60 0.94 -31.34
C ASP A 698 4.25 0.74 -29.86
N SER A 699 3.89 1.83 -29.16
CA SER A 699 3.52 1.82 -27.75
C SER A 699 2.03 1.95 -27.49
N GLN A 700 1.22 2.18 -28.53
CA GLN A 700 -0.25 2.35 -28.45
C GLN A 700 -0.68 3.40 -27.40
N THR A 701 -0.03 4.57 -27.38
CA THR A 701 -0.30 5.63 -26.38
C THR A 701 -0.34 7.06 -26.96
N CYS A 702 -1.07 7.94 -26.26
CA CYS A 702 -1.07 9.40 -26.43
C CYS A 702 -0.63 10.05 -25.10
N GLY A 703 0.30 11.03 -25.14
CA GLY A 703 0.68 11.82 -23.96
C GLY A 703 2.18 12.13 -23.81
N VAL A 704 2.51 12.93 -22.78
CA VAL A 704 3.86 13.48 -22.49
C VAL A 704 4.68 12.54 -21.60
N VAL A 705 5.90 12.20 -22.02
CA VAL A 705 6.85 11.32 -21.32
C VAL A 705 7.57 12.11 -20.21
N PRO A 706 7.87 11.59 -19.00
CA PRO A 706 8.75 12.30 -18.07
C PRO A 706 10.06 12.58 -18.79
N ASP A 707 10.43 13.85 -18.93
CA ASP A 707 11.50 14.29 -19.82
C ASP A 707 12.81 13.63 -19.40
N ALA A 708 13.16 12.53 -20.07
CA ALA A 708 14.52 12.08 -20.05
C ALA A 708 15.32 13.20 -20.71
N LEU A 709 16.27 13.76 -19.96
CA LEU A 709 17.19 14.78 -20.46
C LEU A 709 17.93 14.29 -21.72
N ILE A 710 18.08 12.96 -21.84
CA ILE A 710 18.49 12.26 -23.06
C ILE A 710 17.64 11.00 -23.21
N ASN A 711 16.99 10.82 -24.35
CA ASN A 711 16.17 9.64 -24.68
C ASN A 711 16.94 8.58 -25.47
N VAL A 712 16.43 7.34 -25.46
CA VAL A 712 16.87 6.30 -26.40
C VAL A 712 16.57 6.74 -27.84
N GLY A 713 17.49 6.51 -28.77
CA GLY A 713 17.36 6.93 -30.17
C GLY A 713 17.69 8.41 -30.41
N ASP A 714 17.96 9.20 -29.36
CA ASP A 714 18.43 10.57 -29.54
C ASP A 714 19.70 10.64 -30.39
N SER A 715 19.83 11.68 -31.20
CA SER A 715 21.03 11.86 -32.02
C SER A 715 22.22 12.30 -31.18
N TRP A 716 23.30 11.52 -31.21
CA TRP A 716 24.57 11.84 -30.58
C TRP A 716 25.60 12.16 -31.66
N CYS A 717 26.46 13.15 -31.42
CA CYS A 717 27.63 13.32 -32.27
C CYS A 717 28.70 12.32 -31.85
N TYR A 718 29.29 11.62 -32.82
CA TYR A 718 30.21 10.53 -32.56
C TYR A 718 31.45 10.57 -33.46
N GLN A 719 32.56 10.05 -32.96
CA GLN A 719 33.79 9.88 -33.71
C GLN A 719 34.31 8.46 -33.57
N LYS A 720 34.50 7.82 -34.73
CA LYS A 720 35.16 6.52 -34.85
C LYS A 720 36.62 6.61 -34.41
N GLY A 721 37.11 5.59 -33.70
CA GLY A 721 38.50 5.46 -33.24
C GLY A 721 39.56 5.30 -34.34
N VAL A 722 39.22 5.52 -35.62
CA VAL A 722 40.15 5.46 -36.76
C VAL A 722 41.06 6.69 -36.86
N ALA A 723 40.52 7.87 -36.52
CA ALA A 723 41.28 9.12 -36.42
C ALA A 723 41.98 9.18 -35.05
N GLY A 724 43.08 9.93 -34.93
CA GLY A 724 43.81 10.06 -33.65
C GLY A 724 42.89 10.48 -32.50
N THR A 725 43.35 10.30 -31.24
CA THR A 725 42.59 10.67 -30.03
C THR A 725 41.86 12.00 -30.23
N PRO A 726 40.55 12.07 -29.94
CA PRO A 726 39.82 13.33 -29.93
C PRO A 726 40.59 14.46 -29.26
N SER A 727 40.41 15.70 -29.74
CA SER A 727 41.04 16.88 -29.11
C SER A 727 40.79 16.90 -27.61
N GLU A 728 41.75 17.33 -26.80
CA GLU A 728 41.70 17.23 -25.33
C GLU A 728 40.40 17.75 -24.67
N GLY A 729 39.73 18.73 -25.29
CA GLY A 729 38.43 19.28 -24.86
C GLY A 729 37.17 18.63 -25.47
N TRP A 730 37.26 17.43 -26.05
CA TRP A 730 36.10 16.82 -26.71
C TRP A 730 34.93 16.52 -25.74
N LYS A 731 35.26 16.24 -24.47
CA LYS A 731 34.31 15.92 -23.37
C LYS A 731 33.57 17.15 -22.83
N THR A 732 33.98 18.34 -23.22
CA THR A 732 33.44 19.63 -22.77
C THR A 732 33.01 20.53 -23.92
N SER A 733 33.20 20.09 -25.17
CA SER A 733 32.81 20.85 -26.35
C SER A 733 31.46 20.40 -26.88
N THR A 734 30.65 21.34 -27.33
CA THR A 734 29.37 21.09 -27.99
C THR A 734 29.53 20.33 -29.30
N CYS A 735 28.47 19.66 -29.76
CA CYS A 735 28.44 18.99 -31.05
C CYS A 735 28.62 19.98 -32.21
N GLN A 736 28.06 21.20 -32.08
CA GLN A 736 28.17 22.27 -33.09
C GLN A 736 29.62 22.73 -33.35
N ASN A 737 30.50 22.62 -32.34
CA ASN A 737 31.92 22.99 -32.45
C ASN A 737 32.80 21.80 -32.88
N SER A 738 32.21 20.66 -33.24
CA SER A 738 32.93 19.46 -33.68
C SER A 738 32.70 19.18 -35.16
N SER A 739 33.65 18.49 -35.81
CA SER A 739 33.48 17.96 -37.17
C SER A 739 32.93 16.53 -37.16
N TRP A 740 32.27 16.13 -36.08
CA TRP A 740 31.84 14.75 -35.86
C TRP A 740 30.51 14.49 -36.59
N PRO A 741 30.36 13.35 -37.27
CA PRO A 741 29.03 12.92 -37.73
C PRO A 741 28.09 12.75 -36.53
N SER A 742 26.79 12.87 -36.78
CA SER A 742 25.74 12.64 -35.80
C SER A 742 24.80 11.54 -36.28
N GLY A 743 24.28 10.74 -35.36
CA GLY A 743 23.34 9.66 -35.64
C GLY A 743 22.59 9.24 -34.37
N PRO A 744 21.39 8.65 -34.50
CA PRO A 744 20.64 8.12 -33.35
C PRO A 744 21.42 7.05 -32.60
N THR A 745 21.20 6.94 -31.28
CA THR A 745 21.81 5.89 -30.44
C THR A 745 21.24 4.50 -30.74
N GLY A 746 21.96 3.44 -30.33
CA GLY A 746 22.09 2.23 -31.16
C GLY A 746 23.23 2.43 -32.16
N ILE A 747 24.34 3.00 -31.67
CA ILE A 747 25.55 3.19 -32.47
C ILE A 747 26.41 1.94 -32.28
N GLY A 748 26.55 1.15 -33.35
CA GLY A 748 27.10 -0.18 -33.21
C GLY A 748 27.30 -0.94 -34.52
N TYR A 749 27.61 -2.23 -34.43
CA TYR A 749 27.59 -3.15 -35.57
C TYR A 749 27.40 -4.60 -35.10
N GLY A 750 26.97 -5.49 -36.00
CA GLY A 750 27.21 -6.95 -35.88
C GLY A 750 25.95 -7.82 -35.74
N ASP A 751 24.91 -7.31 -35.11
CA ASP A 751 23.64 -7.98 -34.74
C ASP A 751 22.44 -7.53 -35.60
N GLY A 752 22.50 -6.33 -36.18
CA GLY A 752 21.52 -5.83 -37.14
C GLY A 752 20.35 -5.07 -36.51
N ASP A 753 20.46 -4.66 -35.25
CA ASP A 753 19.47 -3.86 -34.54
C ASP A 753 19.93 -2.40 -34.28
N ASP A 754 21.19 -2.07 -34.61
CA ASP A 754 21.73 -0.71 -34.52
C ASP A 754 21.10 0.28 -35.51
N GLN A 755 20.72 1.45 -35.00
CA GLN A 755 20.23 2.56 -35.82
C GLN A 755 21.35 3.32 -36.55
N THR A 756 22.52 3.44 -35.92
CA THR A 756 23.72 4.03 -36.53
C THR A 756 24.76 2.92 -36.74
N VAL A 757 24.67 2.27 -37.89
CA VAL A 757 25.51 1.09 -38.21
C VAL A 757 26.95 1.48 -38.61
N LEU A 758 27.92 0.93 -37.89
CA LEU A 758 29.36 1.06 -38.07
C LEU A 758 29.92 -0.10 -38.91
N ASN A 759 29.54 -0.14 -40.18
CA ASN A 759 29.90 -1.20 -41.13
C ASN A 759 31.41 -1.46 -41.34
N ASP A 760 32.27 -0.56 -40.87
CA ASP A 760 33.72 -0.60 -41.01
C ASP A 760 34.47 -0.79 -39.68
N MET A 761 33.79 -1.13 -38.58
CA MET A 761 34.45 -1.25 -37.27
C MET A 761 35.28 -2.53 -37.11
N SER A 762 34.67 -3.70 -37.38
CA SER A 762 35.33 -5.00 -37.24
C SER A 762 36.65 -5.05 -38.01
N GLY A 763 37.75 -5.39 -37.31
CA GLY A 763 39.10 -5.48 -37.86
C GLY A 763 39.83 -4.14 -38.06
N ASN A 764 39.19 -2.99 -37.80
CA ASN A 764 39.77 -1.66 -38.09
C ASN A 764 39.98 -0.79 -36.84
N TYR A 765 39.02 -0.72 -35.91
CA TYR A 765 39.11 0.05 -34.66
C TYR A 765 38.23 -0.55 -33.57
N ILE A 766 38.52 -0.22 -32.30
CA ILE A 766 37.81 -0.79 -31.14
C ILE A 766 37.03 0.23 -30.31
N THR A 767 37.13 1.52 -30.65
CA THR A 767 36.58 2.60 -29.83
C THR A 767 35.66 3.51 -30.61
N VAL A 768 34.56 3.92 -29.97
CA VAL A 768 33.67 4.97 -30.43
C VAL A 768 33.57 6.03 -29.34
N TYR A 769 33.75 7.29 -29.72
CA TYR A 769 33.54 8.44 -28.84
C TYR A 769 32.21 9.07 -29.18
N ALA A 770 31.34 9.30 -28.22
CA ALA A 770 30.04 9.91 -28.43
C ALA A 770 29.78 11.01 -27.38
N LYS A 771 29.04 12.05 -27.74
CA LYS A 771 28.61 13.07 -26.79
C LYS A 771 27.28 13.72 -27.17
N ARG A 772 26.58 14.25 -26.17
CA ARG A 772 25.33 14.98 -26.31
C ARG A 772 25.22 16.08 -25.25
N GLU A 773 24.60 17.19 -25.66
CA GLU A 773 24.26 18.31 -24.79
C GLU A 773 22.87 18.13 -24.20
N PHE A 774 22.68 18.53 -22.95
CA PHE A 774 21.38 18.59 -22.29
C PHE A 774 21.35 19.78 -21.32
N ARG A 775 20.14 20.24 -20.94
CA ARG A 775 19.96 21.42 -20.09
C ARG A 775 19.13 21.07 -18.86
N ILE A 776 19.57 21.54 -17.69
CA ILE A 776 18.81 21.55 -16.44
C ILE A 776 18.81 23.01 -15.95
N PRO A 777 17.69 23.75 -16.02
CA PRO A 777 17.66 25.19 -15.73
C PRO A 777 18.24 25.57 -14.36
N ASP A 778 17.93 24.79 -13.31
CA ASP A 778 18.52 24.93 -11.98
C ASP A 778 19.11 23.60 -11.49
N ALA A 779 20.43 23.48 -11.51
CA ALA A 779 21.14 22.29 -11.07
C ALA A 779 20.98 21.97 -9.58
N SER A 780 20.48 22.92 -8.75
CA SER A 780 20.23 22.69 -7.33
C SER A 780 18.92 21.93 -7.06
N GLN A 781 18.04 21.84 -8.04
CA GLN A 781 16.75 21.13 -7.94
C GLN A 781 16.87 19.62 -8.22
N ALA A 782 17.95 19.18 -8.87
CA ALA A 782 18.19 17.77 -9.13
C ALA A 782 18.90 17.11 -7.95
N PHE A 783 18.18 16.29 -7.17
CA PHE A 783 18.79 15.50 -6.08
C PHE A 783 19.30 14.13 -6.55
N SER A 784 18.88 13.66 -7.74
CA SER A 784 19.41 12.43 -8.36
C SER A 784 19.51 12.55 -9.89
N LEU A 785 20.57 11.96 -10.46
CA LEU A 785 20.80 11.84 -11.90
C LEU A 785 21.11 10.37 -12.21
N ILE A 786 20.32 9.73 -13.08
CA ILE A 786 20.43 8.30 -13.39
C ILE A 786 20.73 8.13 -14.89
N LEU A 787 21.84 7.46 -15.18
CA LEU A 787 22.18 6.99 -16.53
C LEU A 787 21.71 5.54 -16.68
N GLU A 788 20.73 5.32 -17.53
CA GLU A 788 20.39 4.00 -18.05
C GLU A 788 21.21 3.77 -19.31
N ILE A 789 21.98 2.69 -19.37
CA ILE A 789 22.88 2.42 -20.50
C ILE A 789 22.90 0.94 -20.86
N ASP A 790 22.56 0.64 -22.10
CA ASP A 790 22.87 -0.66 -22.72
C ASP A 790 24.18 -0.51 -23.51
N TYR A 791 25.13 -1.42 -23.30
CA TYR A 791 26.46 -1.32 -23.88
C TYR A 791 27.13 -2.68 -24.03
N ASP A 792 27.93 -2.79 -25.08
CA ASP A 792 28.82 -3.92 -25.32
C ASP A 792 30.23 -3.67 -24.76
N ASP A 793 30.83 -4.72 -24.22
CA ASP A 793 32.16 -4.84 -23.66
C ASP A 793 32.52 -3.85 -22.53
N GLY A 794 32.69 -2.55 -22.81
CA GLY A 794 33.09 -1.56 -21.80
C GLY A 794 32.96 -0.10 -22.22
N PHE A 795 32.83 0.78 -21.23
CA PHE A 795 32.73 2.23 -21.47
C PHE A 795 33.30 3.09 -20.33
N VAL A 796 33.51 4.37 -20.63
CA VAL A 796 33.76 5.44 -19.67
C VAL A 796 32.86 6.63 -19.98
N ALA A 797 32.12 7.12 -18.99
CA ALA A 797 31.22 8.26 -19.11
C ALA A 797 31.75 9.47 -18.34
N TYR A 798 31.54 10.63 -18.95
CA TYR A 798 32.00 11.94 -18.50
C TYR A 798 30.84 12.93 -18.46
N LEU A 799 30.70 13.64 -17.35
CA LEU A 799 29.77 14.76 -17.21
C LEU A 799 30.58 16.05 -17.11
N ASN A 800 30.40 16.94 -18.09
CA ASN A 800 31.14 18.21 -18.18
C ASN A 800 32.67 18.04 -18.11
N GLY A 801 33.18 16.91 -18.60
CA GLY A 801 34.61 16.58 -18.59
C GLY A 801 35.10 15.75 -17.41
N ASP A 802 34.34 15.66 -16.32
CA ASP A 802 34.65 14.82 -15.15
C ASP A 802 34.21 13.37 -15.38
N GLU A 803 35.06 12.39 -15.08
CA GLU A 803 34.70 10.96 -15.14
C GLU A 803 33.67 10.64 -14.06
N VAL A 804 32.47 10.21 -14.47
CA VAL A 804 31.34 9.95 -13.57
C VAL A 804 30.93 8.48 -13.52
N ALA A 805 31.18 7.70 -14.56
CA ALA A 805 30.95 6.26 -14.57
C ALA A 805 31.94 5.54 -15.48
N ARG A 806 32.18 4.26 -15.17
CA ARG A 806 33.07 3.38 -15.93
C ARG A 806 32.62 1.94 -15.75
N ARG A 807 32.65 1.15 -16.83
CA ARG A 807 32.51 -0.31 -16.77
C ARG A 807 33.57 -0.97 -17.63
N ASN A 808 34.16 -2.05 -17.14
CA ASN A 808 35.15 -2.87 -17.85
C ASN A 808 36.34 -2.10 -18.47
N MET A 809 36.79 -0.99 -17.87
CA MET A 809 37.93 -0.21 -18.38
C MET A 809 39.03 0.01 -17.32
N GLY A 810 39.23 -0.94 -16.40
CA GLY A 810 40.21 -0.81 -15.31
C GLY A 810 39.78 0.13 -14.18
N GLY A 811 40.70 0.50 -13.29
CA GLY A 811 40.42 1.36 -12.14
C GLY A 811 40.10 2.81 -12.53
N GLN A 812 39.36 3.53 -11.70
CA GLN A 812 38.99 4.94 -11.91
C GLN A 812 40.24 5.80 -12.21
N PHE A 813 40.14 6.71 -13.18
CA PHE A 813 41.23 7.57 -13.66
C PHE A 813 42.41 6.84 -14.32
N THR A 814 42.33 5.54 -14.57
CA THR A 814 43.33 4.85 -15.38
C THR A 814 43.30 5.46 -16.79
N PRO A 815 44.45 5.95 -17.32
CA PRO A 815 44.48 6.52 -18.65
C PRO A 815 44.03 5.52 -19.70
N VAL A 816 42.95 5.85 -20.39
CA VAL A 816 42.43 5.10 -21.54
C VAL A 816 42.73 5.87 -22.82
N ASN A 817 43.00 5.14 -23.89
CA ASN A 817 43.16 5.69 -25.23
C ASN A 817 42.40 4.79 -26.22
N ARG A 818 42.30 5.21 -27.48
CA ARG A 818 41.56 4.50 -28.54
C ARG A 818 41.98 3.04 -28.81
N ASN A 819 43.11 2.58 -28.27
CA ASN A 819 43.59 1.20 -28.38
C ASN A 819 43.50 0.43 -27.04
N THR A 820 42.99 1.06 -25.99
CA THR A 820 42.70 0.37 -24.74
C THR A 820 41.49 -0.52 -24.97
N ILE A 821 41.65 -1.81 -24.73
CA ILE A 821 40.57 -2.80 -24.81
C ILE A 821 39.76 -2.83 -23.50
N ALA A 822 38.51 -3.26 -23.58
CA ALA A 822 37.75 -3.62 -22.38
C ALA A 822 38.45 -4.74 -21.60
N SER A 823 38.33 -4.72 -20.28
CA SER A 823 38.92 -5.70 -19.37
C SER A 823 38.10 -6.99 -19.24
N GLY A 824 36.88 -7.01 -19.76
CA GLY A 824 35.97 -8.16 -19.75
C GLY A 824 34.99 -8.08 -20.91
N LEU A 825 34.38 -9.22 -21.23
CA LEU A 825 33.31 -9.33 -22.23
C LEU A 825 31.96 -9.05 -21.56
N ARG A 826 31.07 -8.32 -22.25
CA ARG A 826 29.67 -8.13 -21.84
C ARG A 826 28.84 -7.84 -23.08
N GLU A 827 27.85 -8.66 -23.36
CA GLU A 827 26.91 -8.43 -24.46
C GLU A 827 25.89 -7.32 -24.11
N ALA A 828 25.48 -6.56 -25.13
CA ALA A 828 24.31 -5.68 -25.06
C ALA A 828 22.99 -6.47 -25.07
N GLY A 829 21.88 -5.82 -24.72
CA GLY A 829 20.53 -6.41 -24.64
C GLY A 829 19.87 -6.25 -23.27
N SER A 830 20.53 -5.56 -22.33
CA SER A 830 19.92 -5.16 -21.06
C SER A 830 20.53 -3.87 -20.53
N PHE A 831 19.68 -2.91 -20.18
CA PHE A 831 20.08 -1.64 -19.60
C PHE A 831 20.66 -1.82 -18.19
N GLU A 832 21.77 -1.17 -17.91
CA GLU A 832 22.30 -0.96 -16.57
C GLU A 832 21.91 0.43 -16.07
N LEU A 833 21.44 0.54 -14.82
CA LEU A 833 21.13 1.82 -14.18
C LEU A 833 22.31 2.28 -13.32
N ILE A 834 22.78 3.50 -13.55
CA ILE A 834 23.97 4.05 -12.90
C ILE A 834 23.65 5.45 -12.39
N THR A 835 23.64 5.61 -11.06
CA THR A 835 23.53 6.92 -10.43
C THR A 835 24.80 7.74 -10.67
N LEU A 836 24.64 8.92 -11.27
CA LEU A 836 25.70 9.88 -11.53
C LEU A 836 25.71 10.96 -10.43
N PRO A 837 26.89 11.52 -10.09
CA PRO A 837 26.99 12.57 -9.07
C PRO A 837 26.39 13.89 -9.59
N HIS A 838 25.16 14.20 -9.21
CA HIS A 838 24.45 15.43 -9.62
C HIS A 838 25.22 16.71 -9.27
N ALA A 839 26.06 16.69 -8.21
CA ALA A 839 26.96 17.79 -7.85
C ALA A 839 27.99 18.19 -8.94
N LYS A 840 28.09 17.42 -10.04
CA LYS A 840 28.92 17.71 -11.22
C LYS A 840 28.18 18.45 -12.33
N LEU A 841 26.90 18.74 -12.16
CA LEU A 841 26.12 19.58 -13.05
C LEU A 841 26.63 21.03 -13.04
N SER A 842 26.54 21.70 -14.19
CA SER A 842 26.91 23.10 -14.32
C SER A 842 25.88 24.00 -13.65
N PRO A 843 26.28 24.98 -12.82
CA PRO A 843 25.38 25.98 -12.26
C PRO A 843 24.71 26.87 -13.31
N THR A 844 25.21 26.88 -14.54
CA THR A 844 24.63 27.63 -15.67
C THR A 844 23.60 26.83 -16.47
N GLY A 845 23.27 25.62 -16.00
CA GLY A 845 22.25 24.73 -16.54
C GLY A 845 22.58 23.97 -17.83
N GLN A 846 23.48 24.47 -18.68
CA GLN A 846 23.97 23.72 -19.85
C GLN A 846 25.00 22.64 -19.44
N ASN A 847 24.77 21.40 -19.86
CA ASN A 847 25.59 20.24 -19.52
C ASN A 847 25.94 19.39 -20.74
N ILE A 848 27.04 18.63 -20.67
CA ILE A 848 27.47 17.68 -21.70
C ILE A 848 27.70 16.31 -21.06
N LEU A 849 26.99 15.29 -21.57
CA LEU A 849 27.31 13.89 -21.33
C LEU A 849 28.16 13.37 -22.49
N ALA A 850 29.35 12.85 -22.19
CA ALA A 850 30.28 12.30 -23.17
C ALA A 850 30.69 10.88 -22.77
N ILE A 851 30.69 9.95 -23.71
CA ILE A 851 30.93 8.52 -23.45
C ILE A 851 31.93 7.99 -24.47
N GLU A 852 32.95 7.25 -24.01
CA GLU A 852 33.82 6.44 -24.87
C GLU A 852 33.54 4.96 -24.63
N ILE A 853 33.26 4.22 -25.71
CA ILE A 853 32.87 2.81 -25.71
C ILE A 853 33.99 2.01 -26.37
N HIS A 854 34.31 0.85 -25.80
CA HIS A 854 35.49 0.06 -26.14
C HIS A 854 35.18 -1.42 -26.21
N ASN A 855 35.53 -2.04 -27.35
CA ASN A 855 35.49 -3.49 -27.48
C ASN A 855 36.66 -4.18 -26.78
N TYR A 856 36.43 -5.43 -26.39
CA TYR A 856 37.38 -6.34 -25.78
C TYR A 856 38.52 -6.70 -26.74
N ASN A 857 38.26 -6.72 -28.05
CA ASN A 857 39.31 -6.90 -29.05
C ASN A 857 38.93 -6.33 -30.43
N ILE A 858 39.93 -6.23 -31.33
CA ILE A 858 39.77 -5.65 -32.68
C ILE A 858 38.90 -6.46 -33.64
N ASN A 859 38.64 -7.73 -33.32
CA ASN A 859 37.78 -8.61 -34.10
C ASN A 859 36.52 -9.01 -33.31
N SER A 860 36.03 -8.14 -32.40
CA SER A 860 34.73 -8.39 -31.74
C SER A 860 33.65 -8.63 -32.80
N SER A 861 32.70 -9.50 -32.47
CA SER A 861 31.55 -9.80 -33.32
C SER A 861 30.70 -8.56 -33.57
N ASP A 862 30.65 -7.69 -32.58
CA ASP A 862 29.67 -6.63 -32.42
C ASP A 862 30.17 -5.47 -31.55
N LEU A 863 29.35 -4.43 -31.46
CA LEU A 863 29.38 -3.35 -30.47
C LEU A 863 28.00 -2.73 -30.48
N THR A 864 27.42 -2.43 -29.33
CA THR A 864 26.19 -1.62 -29.24
C THR A 864 26.30 -0.61 -28.09
N PHE A 865 25.71 0.57 -28.25
CA PHE A 865 25.61 1.57 -27.17
C PHE A 865 24.34 2.41 -27.26
N ILE A 866 23.53 2.36 -26.19
CA ILE A 866 22.23 3.00 -26.06
C ILE A 866 22.10 3.66 -24.67
N PRO A 867 22.32 4.98 -24.54
CA PRO A 867 22.15 5.72 -23.31
C PRO A 867 20.75 6.38 -23.19
N ARG A 868 20.24 6.48 -21.97
CA ARG A 868 19.13 7.32 -21.54
C ARG A 868 19.47 7.99 -20.21
N LEU A 869 19.20 9.29 -20.08
CA LEU A 869 19.55 10.08 -18.90
C LEU A 869 18.30 10.68 -18.28
N ILE A 870 18.09 10.42 -16.99
CA ILE A 870 16.91 10.84 -16.23
C ILE A 870 17.39 11.69 -15.04
N ALA A 871 16.72 12.81 -14.79
CA ALA A 871 16.88 13.58 -13.56
C ALA A 871 15.62 13.45 -12.70
N GLN A 872 15.80 13.32 -11.39
CA GLN A 872 14.72 13.46 -10.41
C GLN A 872 14.84 14.84 -9.77
N THR A 873 13.79 15.66 -9.94
CA THR A 873 13.66 17.01 -9.39
C THR A 873 12.38 17.09 -8.56
N GLU A 874 12.35 17.92 -7.52
CA GLU A 874 11.05 18.37 -6.97
C GLU A 874 10.38 19.30 -8.00
N ASP A 875 9.04 19.31 -8.06
CA ASP A 875 8.26 20.00 -9.09
C ASP A 875 8.74 21.46 -9.30
N PHE A 876 9.08 21.80 -10.55
CA PHE A 876 9.60 23.12 -10.92
C PHE A 876 8.50 24.18 -10.79
N VAL A 877 8.72 25.16 -9.90
CA VAL A 877 7.86 26.34 -9.73
C VAL A 877 8.61 27.57 -10.25
N CYS A 878 8.13 28.19 -11.34
CA CYS A 878 8.75 29.42 -11.86
C CYS A 878 8.49 30.61 -10.93
N HIS A 879 9.42 31.57 -10.85
CA HIS A 879 9.26 32.76 -10.00
C HIS A 879 9.25 34.07 -10.81
N SER A 880 9.62 34.00 -12.08
CA SER A 880 9.63 35.13 -13.02
C SER A 880 9.57 34.63 -14.46
N ASN A 881 9.13 35.49 -15.38
CA ASN A 881 9.10 35.17 -16.82
C ASN A 881 10.49 34.86 -17.39
N ALA A 882 11.56 35.32 -16.74
CA ALA A 882 12.93 34.98 -17.15
C ALA A 882 13.29 33.52 -16.84
N ASP A 883 12.61 32.90 -15.88
CA ASP A 883 12.81 31.48 -15.53
C ASP A 883 12.14 30.55 -16.56
N CYS A 884 11.22 31.08 -17.36
CA CYS A 884 10.46 30.37 -18.40
C CYS A 884 10.99 30.55 -19.82
N ASP A 885 11.93 31.47 -20.04
CA ASP A 885 12.49 31.75 -21.36
C ASP A 885 13.36 30.57 -21.82
N ASP A 886 12.84 29.80 -22.78
CA ASP A 886 13.52 28.63 -23.33
C ASP A 886 14.60 29.01 -24.36
N GLY A 887 14.68 30.29 -24.72
CA GLY A 887 15.62 30.86 -25.68
C GLY A 887 15.24 30.64 -27.15
N LYS A 888 14.04 30.13 -27.43
CA LYS A 888 13.50 30.01 -28.78
C LYS A 888 12.62 31.21 -29.10
N PHE A 889 12.75 31.71 -30.32
CA PHE A 889 12.09 32.93 -30.76
C PHE A 889 10.75 32.62 -31.43
N CYS A 890 10.63 31.46 -32.07
CA CYS A 890 9.52 31.10 -32.94
C CYS A 890 8.25 30.68 -32.19
N ASN A 891 8.37 30.18 -30.96
CA ASN A 891 7.28 29.94 -30.02
C ASN A 891 6.84 31.19 -29.26
N GLY A 892 7.53 32.34 -29.42
CA GLY A 892 7.15 33.58 -28.73
C GLY A 892 7.61 33.61 -27.27
N GLN A 893 7.47 34.76 -26.61
CA GLN A 893 8.03 34.95 -25.27
C GLN A 893 7.15 34.27 -24.20
N GLU A 894 7.69 33.28 -23.51
CA GLU A 894 7.04 32.54 -22.42
C GLU A 894 6.88 33.40 -21.16
N THR A 895 5.84 33.12 -20.37
CA THR A 895 5.53 33.84 -19.15
C THR A 895 5.29 32.91 -17.97
N CYS A 896 5.70 33.33 -16.78
CA CYS A 896 5.47 32.60 -15.54
C CYS A 896 4.17 33.07 -14.90
N GLU A 897 3.18 32.19 -14.77
CA GLU A 897 1.90 32.47 -14.12
C GLU A 897 1.60 31.38 -13.08
N ASP A 898 1.37 31.78 -11.82
CA ASP A 898 1.14 30.90 -10.67
C ASP A 898 2.14 29.75 -10.48
N GLY A 899 3.41 30.00 -10.86
CA GLY A 899 4.46 29.00 -10.70
C GLY A 899 4.61 28.05 -11.88
N VAL A 900 3.84 28.22 -12.95
CA VAL A 900 3.90 27.40 -14.17
C VAL A 900 4.35 28.26 -15.36
N CYS A 901 5.18 27.69 -16.23
CA CYS A 901 5.61 28.37 -17.46
C CYS A 901 4.58 28.18 -18.57
N GLU A 902 3.93 29.28 -18.94
CA GLU A 902 3.01 29.35 -20.06
C GLU A 902 3.77 29.54 -21.37
N SER A 903 3.45 28.72 -22.36
CA SER A 903 4.06 28.79 -23.69
C SER A 903 3.70 30.10 -24.41
N GLY A 904 4.68 30.73 -25.07
CA GLY A 904 4.44 31.92 -25.87
C GLY A 904 3.50 31.67 -27.06
N VAL A 905 2.98 32.75 -27.65
CA VAL A 905 2.22 32.69 -28.90
C VAL A 905 3.18 32.73 -30.09
N GLN A 906 3.05 31.76 -31.01
CA GLN A 906 3.90 31.62 -32.20
C GLN A 906 4.10 32.94 -32.94
N GLN A 907 5.35 33.40 -33.02
CA GLN A 907 5.73 34.55 -33.85
C GLN A 907 5.86 34.07 -35.31
N CYS A 908 5.32 34.86 -36.25
CA CYS A 908 5.27 34.63 -37.70
C CYS A 908 4.14 33.72 -38.26
N PRO A 909 2.84 34.05 -38.10
CA PRO A 909 1.75 33.29 -38.72
C PRO A 909 1.83 33.37 -40.26
N GLY A 910 2.04 32.23 -40.94
CA GLY A 910 2.05 32.14 -42.40
C GLY A 910 3.40 32.40 -43.08
N GLU A 911 4.48 32.54 -42.32
CA GLU A 911 5.86 32.63 -42.80
C GLU A 911 6.74 31.53 -42.16
N SER A 912 7.88 31.19 -42.75
CA SER A 912 8.84 30.30 -42.08
C SER A 912 9.64 31.08 -41.04
N CYS A 913 9.61 30.64 -39.79
CA CYS A 913 10.35 31.24 -38.69
C CYS A 913 11.71 30.55 -38.47
N ASN A 914 12.75 31.31 -38.09
CA ASN A 914 14.08 30.79 -37.79
C ASN A 914 14.56 31.24 -36.39
N ASP A 915 14.64 30.29 -35.46
CA ASP A 915 15.07 30.50 -34.07
C ASP A 915 16.52 31.00 -33.94
N ILE A 916 17.38 30.73 -34.92
CA ILE A 916 18.80 31.07 -34.87
C ILE A 916 19.05 32.54 -35.24
N THR A 917 18.25 33.09 -36.17
CA THR A 917 18.40 34.49 -36.62
C THR A 917 17.39 35.43 -36.01
N GLN A 918 16.36 34.92 -35.33
CA GLN A 918 15.24 35.68 -34.74
C GLN A 918 14.48 36.54 -35.78
N GLU A 919 14.23 36.00 -36.97
CA GLU A 919 13.54 36.71 -38.07
C GLU A 919 12.51 35.81 -38.79
N CYS A 920 11.41 36.40 -39.27
CA CYS A 920 10.41 35.76 -40.12
C CYS A 920 10.80 35.86 -41.62
N ALA A 921 10.63 34.79 -42.40
CA ALA A 921 10.90 34.79 -43.84
C ALA A 921 9.80 34.11 -44.68
N PRO A 922 9.48 34.59 -45.89
CA PRO A 922 8.44 33.98 -46.73
C PRO A 922 8.85 32.60 -47.28
N ILE A 923 7.91 31.64 -47.24
CA ILE A 923 8.12 30.23 -47.62
C ILE A 923 8.41 30.10 -49.14
N PRO A 924 9.52 29.43 -49.57
CA PRO A 924 9.80 29.24 -50.99
C PRO A 924 8.95 28.10 -51.59
N VAL A 925 8.10 28.40 -52.56
CA VAL A 925 7.26 27.41 -53.26
C VAL A 925 8.09 26.65 -54.31
N GLN A 926 8.13 25.31 -54.24
CA GLN A 926 8.66 24.43 -55.31
C GLN A 926 7.51 23.75 -56.09
N PRO A 927 7.67 23.46 -57.39
CA PRO A 927 6.54 23.21 -58.30
C PRO A 927 6.15 21.71 -58.40
N SER A 928 4.85 21.43 -58.34
CA SER A 928 4.26 20.11 -58.64
C SER A 928 3.78 19.99 -60.10
N PRO A 929 3.62 18.75 -60.64
CA PRO A 929 3.35 18.53 -62.05
C PRO A 929 1.88 18.74 -62.44
N VAL A 930 1.69 19.24 -63.65
CA VAL A 930 0.41 19.56 -64.31
C VAL A 930 -0.41 18.30 -64.62
N PRO A 931 -1.74 18.33 -64.39
CA PRO A 931 -2.70 17.98 -65.46
C PRO A 931 -3.80 19.06 -65.66
N PRO A 932 -4.56 19.01 -66.76
CA PRO A 932 -5.04 20.21 -67.45
C PRO A 932 -6.41 20.74 -66.97
N THR A 933 -6.43 22.06 -66.76
CA THR A 933 -7.44 23.07 -67.13
C THR A 933 -8.94 22.79 -66.91
N GLN A 934 -9.57 23.64 -66.09
CA GLN A 934 -10.66 24.60 -66.43
C GLN A 934 -11.09 25.35 -65.13
N THR A 935 -10.77 26.65 -64.95
CA THR A 935 -11.64 27.85 -65.14
C THR A 935 -13.02 27.71 -64.44
N THR A 936 -13.47 28.50 -63.47
CA THR A 936 -13.41 29.96 -63.18
C THR A 936 -13.86 30.25 -61.73
N PRO A 937 -13.66 31.48 -61.19
CA PRO A 937 -13.96 31.84 -59.80
C PRO A 937 -15.30 32.58 -59.64
N GLU A 938 -15.94 32.48 -58.47
CA GLU A 938 -16.94 33.47 -58.05
C GLU A 938 -17.00 33.62 -56.52
N GLU A 939 -16.96 34.89 -56.11
CA GLU A 939 -16.98 35.44 -54.76
C GLU A 939 -18.39 35.40 -54.13
N CYS A 940 -18.49 35.51 -52.78
CA CYS A 940 -19.37 36.44 -52.02
C CYS A 940 -19.29 36.09 -50.51
N LEU A 941 -18.78 36.98 -49.65
CA LEU A 941 -19.46 38.12 -48.99
C LEU A 941 -20.42 37.74 -47.84
N GLY A 942 -19.89 37.77 -46.60
CA GLY A 942 -20.33 38.62 -45.48
C GLY A 942 -21.70 38.42 -44.82
N CYS A 943 -21.72 38.34 -43.49
CA CYS A 943 -22.49 39.22 -42.59
C CYS A 943 -22.05 39.06 -41.11
N ASP A 944 -21.77 40.22 -40.50
CA ASP A 944 -21.45 40.50 -39.09
C ASP A 944 -22.69 40.48 -38.15
N LEU A 945 -22.39 40.62 -36.84
CA LEU A 945 -23.20 41.10 -35.68
C LEU A 945 -23.74 39.96 -34.78
N GLU A 946 -23.54 39.87 -33.46
CA GLU A 946 -23.24 40.81 -32.35
C GLU A 946 -22.77 40.00 -31.09
N GLU A 947 -21.93 40.59 -30.21
CA GLU A 947 -21.63 40.15 -28.82
C GLU A 947 -22.41 41.03 -27.79
N PRO A 948 -22.36 40.89 -26.42
CA PRO A 948 -21.54 40.05 -25.50
C PRO A 948 -22.28 39.46 -24.24
N SER A 949 -21.62 38.59 -23.43
CA SER A 949 -21.39 38.79 -21.96
C SER A 949 -20.95 37.53 -21.15
N THR A 950 -19.78 37.66 -20.51
CA THR A 950 -19.37 37.33 -19.11
C THR A 950 -19.13 35.89 -18.58
N ASP A 951 -17.92 35.75 -17.99
CA ASP A 951 -17.45 34.91 -16.85
C ASP A 951 -17.40 33.38 -17.03
N SER A 952 -16.43 32.59 -16.53
CA SER A 952 -15.12 32.78 -15.88
C SER A 952 -14.53 31.37 -15.57
N VAL A 953 -13.28 31.10 -15.99
CA VAL A 953 -12.15 30.39 -15.31
C VAL A 953 -12.29 28.93 -14.77
N THR A 954 -11.15 28.20 -14.86
CA THR A 954 -10.67 26.97 -14.15
C THR A 954 -10.97 25.61 -14.83
N GLY A 955 -10.06 24.63 -14.95
CA GLY A 955 -8.65 24.44 -14.53
C GLY A 955 -8.34 22.91 -14.48
N ALA A 956 -7.09 22.51 -14.78
CA ALA A 956 -6.33 21.27 -14.44
C ALA A 956 -7.05 19.89 -14.34
N VAL A 957 -6.69 18.88 -15.15
CA VAL A 957 -5.66 17.81 -14.93
C VAL A 957 -5.92 16.92 -13.71
N ILE A 958 -5.94 15.58 -13.89
CA ILE A 958 -5.26 14.56 -13.03
C ILE A 958 -5.46 13.12 -13.55
N VAL A 959 -4.45 12.30 -13.24
CA VAL A 959 -4.25 10.85 -13.35
C VAL A 959 -5.34 9.98 -12.68
N VAL A 960 -5.51 8.76 -13.18
CA VAL A 960 -6.54 7.75 -12.85
C VAL A 960 -6.11 6.79 -11.72
N ASN A 961 -7.03 6.45 -10.81
CA ASN A 961 -7.42 5.06 -10.45
C ASN A 961 -8.88 5.06 -9.90
N PRO A 962 -9.65 3.97 -10.01
CA PRO A 962 -10.95 3.93 -10.66
C PRO A 962 -12.10 4.21 -9.69
N ARG A 963 -12.82 5.31 -9.92
CA ARG A 963 -14.23 5.46 -9.56
C ARG A 963 -14.92 6.14 -10.74
N ILE A 964 -15.84 5.44 -11.40
CA ILE A 964 -16.61 6.01 -12.50
C ILE A 964 -17.52 7.07 -11.88
N ASP A 965 -17.41 8.29 -12.39
CA ASP A 965 -18.21 9.47 -12.08
C ASP A 965 -18.67 9.98 -13.46
N SER A 966 -19.91 9.65 -13.82
CA SER A 966 -20.45 9.78 -15.17
C SER A 966 -20.75 11.22 -15.57
N ASP A 967 -21.02 12.10 -14.59
CA ASP A 967 -21.32 13.51 -14.83
C ASP A 967 -20.20 14.47 -14.39
N PHE A 968 -19.14 13.93 -13.80
CA PHE A 968 -17.89 14.61 -13.42
C PHE A 968 -18.08 15.70 -12.36
N ASP A 969 -19.03 15.50 -11.44
CA ASP A 969 -19.26 16.40 -10.31
C ASP A 969 -18.36 16.12 -9.08
N ASN A 970 -17.49 15.10 -9.19
CA ASN A 970 -16.59 14.52 -8.20
C ASN A 970 -17.26 13.59 -7.18
N ILE A 971 -18.51 13.18 -7.40
CA ILE A 971 -19.20 12.14 -6.65
C ILE A 971 -19.34 10.91 -7.57
N PRO A 972 -18.67 9.78 -7.27
CA PRO A 972 -18.77 8.57 -8.08
C PRO A 972 -20.20 8.03 -8.22
N ASP A 973 -20.56 7.49 -9.39
CA ASP A 973 -21.88 6.93 -9.74
C ASP A 973 -22.43 5.96 -8.69
N SER A 974 -21.56 5.25 -7.97
CA SER A 974 -21.94 4.27 -6.96
C SER A 974 -22.51 4.87 -5.68
N ILE A 975 -22.32 6.18 -5.46
CA ILE A 975 -22.85 6.95 -4.33
C ILE A 975 -23.56 8.25 -4.77
N ASP A 976 -23.57 8.53 -6.07
CA ASP A 976 -24.26 9.67 -6.69
C ASP A 976 -25.74 9.36 -6.93
N ARG A 977 -26.62 10.15 -6.30
CA ARG A 977 -28.08 10.06 -6.43
C ARG A 977 -28.63 10.95 -7.53
N CYS A 978 -27.84 11.91 -8.00
CA CYS A 978 -28.16 12.84 -9.06
C CYS A 978 -27.20 12.67 -10.24
N ILE A 979 -27.23 11.47 -10.85
CA ILE A 979 -26.31 10.96 -11.89
C ILE A 979 -26.20 11.76 -13.21
N ASN A 980 -26.79 12.96 -13.26
CA ASN A 980 -26.73 13.91 -14.37
C ASN A 980 -26.73 15.36 -13.86
N THR A 981 -25.96 15.66 -12.83
CA THR A 981 -25.74 17.02 -12.35
C THR A 981 -24.94 17.84 -13.37
N PRO A 982 -25.43 19.03 -13.77
CA PRO A 982 -24.71 19.87 -14.73
C PRO A 982 -23.31 20.27 -14.23
N SER A 983 -22.29 20.10 -15.07
CA SER A 983 -20.89 20.30 -14.68
C SER A 983 -20.56 21.71 -14.19
N GLN A 984 -19.64 21.80 -13.22
CA GLN A 984 -19.22 23.02 -12.48
C GLN A 984 -20.22 23.61 -11.48
N GLN A 985 -21.32 22.91 -11.16
CA GLN A 985 -22.16 23.29 -10.02
C GLN A 985 -21.66 22.68 -8.71
N LEU A 986 -21.85 23.39 -7.60
CA LEU A 986 -21.53 22.84 -6.28
C LEU A 986 -22.60 21.84 -5.85
N VAL A 987 -22.19 20.60 -5.65
CA VAL A 987 -23.06 19.47 -5.30
C VAL A 987 -22.97 19.14 -3.80
N ASN A 988 -24.00 18.50 -3.25
CA ASN A 988 -23.93 17.97 -1.88
C ASN A 988 -23.30 16.57 -1.88
N ALA A 989 -23.21 15.95 -0.71
CA ALA A 989 -22.62 14.62 -0.55
C ALA A 989 -23.36 13.48 -1.30
N ASN A 990 -24.53 13.75 -1.91
CA ASN A 990 -25.29 12.81 -2.72
C ASN A 990 -25.20 13.14 -4.24
N GLY A 991 -24.29 14.03 -4.66
CA GLY A 991 -24.14 14.47 -6.05
C GLY A 991 -25.17 15.49 -6.54
N CYS A 992 -26.04 16.02 -5.68
CA CYS A 992 -27.13 16.91 -6.14
C CYS A 992 -26.80 18.41 -6.02
N SER A 993 -26.96 19.15 -7.13
CA SER A 993 -26.89 20.61 -7.17
C SER A 993 -28.01 21.30 -6.38
N GLU A 994 -27.84 22.57 -6.00
CA GLU A 994 -28.87 23.35 -5.27
C GLU A 994 -30.22 23.40 -6.00
N GLU A 995 -30.22 23.30 -7.33
CA GLU A 995 -31.44 23.33 -8.14
C GLU A 995 -32.11 21.95 -8.28
N GLN A 996 -31.37 20.84 -8.17
CA GLN A 996 -31.88 19.46 -8.30
C GLN A 996 -32.48 18.91 -7.00
N ARG A 997 -32.07 19.42 -5.83
CA ARG A 997 -32.56 19.01 -4.48
C ARG A 997 -34.04 19.22 -4.18
N SER A 998 -34.82 19.72 -5.12
CA SER A 998 -36.27 19.88 -4.96
C SER A 998 -37.06 19.47 -6.20
N LYS A 999 -36.36 18.86 -7.16
CA LYS A 999 -36.91 18.28 -8.38
C LYS A 999 -37.08 16.78 -8.15
N ASP A 1000 -38.01 16.21 -8.89
CA ASP A 1000 -38.35 14.79 -8.92
C ASP A 1000 -38.36 14.44 -10.41
N ASP A 1001 -37.21 13.96 -10.89
CA ASP A 1001 -36.92 13.85 -12.32
C ASP A 1001 -37.61 12.62 -12.95
N ASP A 1002 -37.81 11.54 -12.20
CA ASP A 1002 -38.55 10.35 -12.66
C ASP A 1002 -40.05 10.38 -12.33
N ASN A 1003 -40.49 11.36 -11.52
CA ASN A 1003 -41.88 11.64 -11.13
C ASN A 1003 -42.57 10.50 -10.38
N ASP A 1004 -41.82 9.76 -9.57
CA ASP A 1004 -42.34 8.69 -8.74
C ASP A 1004 -42.97 9.20 -7.41
N GLY A 1005 -42.66 10.45 -7.02
CA GLY A 1005 -43.15 11.12 -5.82
C GLY A 1005 -42.10 11.39 -4.74
N VAL A 1006 -40.84 10.99 -4.94
CA VAL A 1006 -39.67 11.29 -4.08
C VAL A 1006 -38.74 12.24 -4.83
N ILE A 1007 -38.18 13.23 -4.12
CA ILE A 1007 -37.30 14.23 -4.75
C ILE A 1007 -35.88 13.66 -4.90
N ASN A 1008 -35.17 14.07 -5.95
CA ASN A 1008 -33.89 13.50 -6.37
C ASN A 1008 -32.84 13.38 -5.25
N ASP A 1009 -32.79 14.31 -4.28
CA ASP A 1009 -31.81 14.28 -3.20
C ASP A 1009 -32.14 13.26 -2.09
N GLU A 1010 -33.39 12.79 -2.05
CA GLU A 1010 -33.91 11.73 -1.18
C GLU A 1010 -34.17 10.41 -1.95
N ASP A 1011 -34.12 10.44 -3.28
CA ASP A 1011 -34.38 9.31 -4.17
C ASP A 1011 -33.10 8.50 -4.44
N SER A 1012 -33.11 7.24 -4.02
CA SER A 1012 -32.00 6.29 -4.22
C SER A 1012 -32.15 5.49 -5.52
N CYS A 1013 -33.26 5.64 -6.24
CA CYS A 1013 -33.59 4.89 -7.45
C CYS A 1013 -34.13 5.84 -8.55
N PRO A 1014 -33.28 6.68 -9.17
CA PRO A 1014 -33.66 7.82 -10.03
C PRO A 1014 -34.25 7.47 -11.42
N GLY A 1015 -34.87 6.31 -11.55
CA GLY A 1015 -35.52 5.81 -12.77
C GLY A 1015 -36.74 4.94 -12.49
N THR A 1016 -37.33 5.07 -11.31
CA THR A 1016 -38.54 4.36 -10.93
C THR A 1016 -39.73 4.87 -11.77
N PRO A 1017 -40.50 3.98 -12.43
CA PRO A 1017 -41.56 4.45 -13.32
C PRO A 1017 -42.63 5.29 -12.58
N PRO A 1018 -43.09 6.42 -13.14
CA PRO A 1018 -44.01 7.32 -12.45
C PRO A 1018 -45.30 6.61 -12.00
N ARG A 1019 -45.71 6.86 -10.74
CA ARG A 1019 -46.88 6.26 -10.04
C ARG A 1019 -46.73 4.80 -9.59
N THR A 1020 -45.53 4.25 -9.65
CA THR A 1020 -45.20 2.97 -8.98
C THR A 1020 -45.28 3.19 -7.46
N PRO A 1021 -45.83 2.25 -6.65
CA PRO A 1021 -45.74 2.34 -5.20
C PRO A 1021 -44.27 2.22 -4.78
N VAL A 1022 -43.73 3.27 -4.17
CA VAL A 1022 -42.33 3.36 -3.73
C VAL A 1022 -42.25 3.60 -2.23
N TYR A 1023 -41.12 3.23 -1.64
CA TYR A 1023 -40.78 3.56 -0.25
C TYR A 1023 -40.28 5.00 -0.12
N ASP A 1024 -39.98 5.43 1.10
CA ASP A 1024 -39.41 6.76 1.38
C ASP A 1024 -38.04 7.00 0.70
N SER A 1025 -37.44 5.98 0.05
CA SER A 1025 -36.19 6.05 -0.71
C SER A 1025 -36.37 6.11 -2.23
N GLY A 1026 -37.59 6.24 -2.75
CA GLY A 1026 -37.90 6.25 -4.20
C GLY A 1026 -37.77 4.88 -4.90
N CYS A 1027 -37.35 3.84 -4.18
CA CYS A 1027 -37.22 2.50 -4.76
C CYS A 1027 -38.53 1.70 -4.64
N SER A 1028 -38.86 0.93 -5.69
CA SER A 1028 -39.93 -0.07 -5.66
C SER A 1028 -39.45 -1.41 -5.08
N ASP A 1029 -40.40 -2.30 -4.70
CA ASP A 1029 -40.13 -3.66 -4.21
C ASP A 1029 -39.18 -4.46 -5.14
N GLU A 1030 -39.23 -4.21 -6.45
CA GLU A 1030 -38.46 -4.94 -7.47
C GLU A 1030 -37.02 -4.40 -7.62
N GLN A 1031 -36.81 -3.10 -7.36
CA GLN A 1031 -35.49 -2.46 -7.39
C GLN A 1031 -34.68 -2.77 -6.12
N LEU A 1032 -35.33 -2.87 -4.96
CA LEU A 1032 -34.66 -3.21 -3.69
C LEU A 1032 -34.15 -4.65 -3.64
N ALA A 1033 -34.66 -5.56 -4.49
CA ALA A 1033 -34.21 -6.95 -4.55
C ALA A 1033 -32.86 -7.15 -5.26
N ASN A 1034 -32.27 -6.12 -5.89
CA ASN A 1034 -31.11 -6.24 -6.79
C ASN A 1034 -29.94 -5.27 -6.54
N VAL A 1035 -29.89 -4.55 -5.42
CA VAL A 1035 -28.77 -3.62 -5.14
C VAL A 1035 -27.56 -4.39 -4.57
N GLY A 1036 -26.44 -4.43 -5.31
CA GLY A 1036 -25.14 -4.94 -4.81
C GLY A 1036 -24.40 -6.01 -5.64
N LYS A 1037 -24.82 -6.35 -6.87
CA LYS A 1037 -24.03 -7.25 -7.75
C LYS A 1037 -23.50 -6.52 -9.00
N PRO A 1038 -22.20 -6.59 -9.32
CA PRO A 1038 -21.68 -6.12 -10.61
C PRO A 1038 -22.11 -7.05 -11.75
N VAL A 1039 -22.36 -6.45 -12.92
CA VAL A 1039 -22.73 -7.13 -14.17
C VAL A 1039 -21.49 -7.78 -14.81
N SER A 1040 -21.48 -9.10 -14.95
CA SER A 1040 -20.58 -9.82 -15.88
C SER A 1040 -21.30 -11.00 -16.53
N GLN A 1041 -21.23 -11.13 -17.87
CA GLN A 1041 -21.56 -12.37 -18.60
C GLN A 1041 -20.42 -13.43 -18.45
N PRO A 1042 -20.61 -14.70 -18.88
CA PRO A 1042 -21.23 -15.80 -18.14
C PRO A 1042 -20.21 -16.87 -17.66
N ALA A 1043 -20.56 -17.59 -16.60
CA ALA A 1043 -19.77 -18.66 -15.96
C ALA A 1043 -19.90 -20.05 -16.65
N PRO A 1044 -18.96 -21.00 -16.45
CA PRO A 1044 -19.03 -22.37 -16.96
C PRO A 1044 -20.11 -23.24 -16.25
N THR A 1045 -20.70 -24.18 -16.98
CA THR A 1045 -21.82 -25.07 -16.56
C THR A 1045 -21.37 -26.36 -15.83
N PRO A 1046 -22.29 -27.06 -15.10
CA PRO A 1046 -21.99 -28.17 -14.18
C PRO A 1046 -22.06 -29.59 -14.80
N ASN A 1047 -21.33 -30.53 -14.18
CA ASN A 1047 -21.16 -31.98 -14.40
C ASN A 1047 -22.14 -32.70 -15.33
N ARG A 1048 -21.59 -33.39 -16.34
CA ARG A 1048 -22.30 -34.33 -17.21
C ARG A 1048 -22.48 -35.69 -16.51
N VAL A 1049 -23.38 -36.51 -17.05
CA VAL A 1049 -23.63 -37.88 -16.58
C VAL A 1049 -23.66 -38.78 -17.81
N THR A 1050 -22.90 -39.88 -17.79
CA THR A 1050 -22.90 -40.85 -18.92
C THR A 1050 -24.29 -41.50 -19.09
N GLY A 1051 -24.57 -42.09 -20.25
CA GLY A 1051 -25.87 -42.72 -20.59
C GLY A 1051 -26.32 -43.89 -19.69
N ASN A 1052 -25.53 -44.23 -18.69
CA ASN A 1052 -25.69 -45.28 -17.70
C ASN A 1052 -25.78 -44.73 -16.26
N GLY A 1053 -25.84 -43.41 -16.08
CA GLY A 1053 -26.17 -42.76 -14.81
C GLY A 1053 -25.02 -42.61 -13.82
N GLN A 1054 -23.78 -42.55 -14.30
CA GLN A 1054 -22.58 -42.28 -13.49
C GLN A 1054 -22.04 -40.89 -13.84
N THR A 1055 -21.61 -40.12 -12.83
CA THR A 1055 -21.06 -38.77 -12.99
C THR A 1055 -19.84 -38.79 -13.91
N ASP A 1056 -19.74 -37.74 -14.72
CA ASP A 1056 -18.77 -37.49 -15.78
C ASP A 1056 -18.46 -35.99 -15.69
N THR A 1057 -17.52 -35.67 -14.81
CA THR A 1057 -17.27 -34.35 -14.22
C THR A 1057 -16.73 -33.39 -15.28
N ASP A 1058 -15.88 -33.87 -16.19
CA ASP A 1058 -15.34 -33.08 -17.29
C ASP A 1058 -16.17 -33.16 -18.58
N GLY A 1059 -17.07 -34.15 -18.70
CA GLY A 1059 -18.08 -34.26 -19.74
C GLY A 1059 -17.59 -34.86 -21.05
N ASP A 1060 -16.48 -35.61 -21.02
CA ASP A 1060 -15.85 -36.22 -22.19
C ASP A 1060 -16.56 -37.48 -22.71
N GLY A 1061 -17.50 -38.02 -21.92
CA GLY A 1061 -18.31 -39.19 -22.22
C GLY A 1061 -17.89 -40.47 -21.48
N VAL A 1062 -16.86 -40.44 -20.63
CA VAL A 1062 -16.42 -41.52 -19.74
C VAL A 1062 -16.74 -41.14 -18.30
N ALA A 1063 -17.34 -42.06 -17.54
CA ALA A 1063 -17.71 -41.74 -16.16
C ALA A 1063 -16.47 -41.66 -15.25
N ASP A 1064 -16.47 -40.75 -14.27
CA ASP A 1064 -15.36 -40.45 -13.32
C ASP A 1064 -14.72 -41.70 -12.74
N VAL A 1065 -15.53 -42.72 -12.45
CA VAL A 1065 -15.06 -43.97 -11.82
C VAL A 1065 -14.19 -44.83 -12.73
N ASN A 1066 -14.24 -44.59 -14.04
CA ASN A 1066 -13.48 -45.25 -15.09
C ASN A 1066 -12.58 -44.28 -15.86
N ASP A 1067 -12.66 -42.98 -15.54
CA ASP A 1067 -11.88 -41.91 -16.15
C ASP A 1067 -10.56 -41.75 -15.39
N LEU A 1068 -9.45 -41.87 -16.12
CA LEU A 1068 -8.09 -41.71 -15.60
C LEU A 1068 -7.49 -40.34 -15.96
N CYS A 1069 -8.20 -39.54 -16.76
CA CYS A 1069 -7.83 -38.23 -17.25
C CYS A 1069 -8.96 -37.24 -16.91
N GLU A 1070 -9.10 -36.96 -15.61
CA GLU A 1070 -10.23 -36.28 -14.94
C GLU A 1070 -10.55 -34.83 -15.41
N ASP A 1071 -9.82 -34.30 -16.41
CA ASP A 1071 -9.95 -32.93 -16.97
C ASP A 1071 -9.71 -32.90 -18.50
N THR A 1072 -10.30 -33.85 -19.23
CA THR A 1072 -10.18 -33.94 -20.68
C THR A 1072 -11.00 -32.86 -21.39
N PRO A 1073 -10.42 -32.06 -22.30
CA PRO A 1073 -11.13 -30.94 -22.91
C PRO A 1073 -12.40 -31.36 -23.65
N LEU A 1074 -13.52 -30.70 -23.34
CA LEU A 1074 -14.85 -31.00 -23.86
C LEU A 1074 -14.89 -31.11 -25.40
N GLY A 1075 -15.33 -32.27 -25.92
CA GLY A 1075 -15.40 -32.54 -27.37
C GLY A 1075 -14.19 -33.26 -27.97
N SER A 1076 -13.17 -33.56 -27.15
CA SER A 1076 -12.04 -34.41 -27.55
C SER A 1076 -12.48 -35.85 -27.81
N ALA A 1077 -11.87 -36.53 -28.78
CA ALA A 1077 -12.09 -37.96 -28.97
C ALA A 1077 -11.22 -38.73 -27.97
N VAL A 1078 -11.85 -39.47 -27.06
CA VAL A 1078 -11.18 -40.15 -25.93
C VAL A 1078 -11.23 -41.67 -26.06
N ASP A 1079 -10.29 -42.37 -25.42
CA ASP A 1079 -10.29 -43.83 -25.34
C ASP A 1079 -11.21 -44.35 -24.20
N GLU A 1080 -11.19 -45.66 -23.93
CA GLU A 1080 -12.07 -46.27 -22.92
C GLU A 1080 -11.76 -45.87 -21.47
N THR A 1081 -10.73 -45.04 -21.26
CA THR A 1081 -10.30 -44.52 -19.94
C THR A 1081 -10.34 -42.98 -19.83
N GLY A 1082 -11.03 -42.29 -20.75
CA GLY A 1082 -11.20 -40.83 -20.72
C GLY A 1082 -10.00 -40.02 -21.25
N CYS A 1083 -8.91 -40.68 -21.64
CA CYS A 1083 -7.74 -39.96 -22.15
C CYS A 1083 -7.85 -39.70 -23.66
N VAL A 1084 -7.47 -38.49 -24.11
CA VAL A 1084 -7.51 -38.07 -25.51
C VAL A 1084 -6.73 -39.03 -26.42
N LEU A 1085 -7.39 -39.54 -27.47
CA LEU A 1085 -6.76 -40.34 -28.50
C LEU A 1085 -5.71 -39.50 -29.23
N VAL A 1086 -4.44 -39.75 -28.96
CA VAL A 1086 -3.35 -39.15 -29.73
C VAL A 1086 -3.43 -39.71 -31.15
N VAL A 1087 -3.90 -38.89 -32.09
CA VAL A 1087 -3.82 -39.21 -33.52
C VAL A 1087 -2.36 -39.02 -33.93
N GLU A 1088 -1.54 -40.04 -33.70
CA GLU A 1088 -0.28 -40.16 -34.42
C GLU A 1088 -0.63 -40.34 -35.90
N ASN A 1089 -0.38 -39.30 -36.69
CA ASN A 1089 -0.08 -39.53 -38.09
C ASN A 1089 1.21 -40.36 -38.12
N GLU A 1090 1.04 -41.64 -38.42
CA GLU A 1090 2.11 -42.58 -38.68
C GLU A 1090 3.16 -41.96 -39.61
N THR A 1091 4.39 -41.86 -39.11
CA THR A 1091 5.53 -42.51 -39.78
C THR A 1091 6.42 -43.21 -38.75
N ALA A 1092 6.08 -44.48 -38.50
CA ALA A 1092 6.96 -45.65 -38.39
C ALA A 1092 8.26 -45.61 -37.54
N ASN A 1093 8.29 -46.37 -36.43
CA ASN A 1093 8.85 -47.75 -36.38
C ASN A 1093 9.03 -48.31 -34.93
N GLY A 1094 8.32 -49.40 -34.61
CA GLY A 1094 8.96 -50.69 -34.29
C GLY A 1094 9.11 -51.18 -32.83
N CYS A 1095 8.22 -52.12 -32.45
CA CYS A 1095 8.41 -53.35 -31.62
C CYS A 1095 8.85 -53.22 -30.13
N GLY A 1096 8.25 -53.87 -29.11
CA GLY A 1096 7.17 -54.84 -28.97
C GLY A 1096 7.29 -55.65 -27.64
N GLY A 1097 6.16 -55.99 -26.99
CA GLY A 1097 5.97 -57.27 -26.28
C GLY A 1097 5.96 -57.35 -24.73
N GLY A 1098 4.76 -57.25 -24.13
CA GLY A 1098 4.08 -58.36 -23.41
C GLY A 1098 4.31 -58.63 -21.89
N GLY A 1099 3.22 -58.55 -21.09
CA GLY A 1099 2.82 -59.66 -20.19
C GLY A 1099 2.54 -59.45 -18.68
N ALA A 1100 1.26 -59.17 -18.34
CA ALA A 1100 0.39 -59.78 -17.29
C ALA A 1100 0.70 -59.80 -15.76
N CYS A 1101 -0.12 -59.07 -15.00
CA CYS A 1101 -1.12 -59.47 -13.95
C CYS A 1101 -0.79 -60.44 -12.78
N GLY A 1102 -1.14 -60.06 -11.53
CA GLY A 1102 -1.47 -61.02 -10.43
C GLY A 1102 -1.35 -60.59 -8.94
N THR A 1103 -2.41 -60.00 -8.38
CA THR A 1103 -3.13 -60.29 -7.09
C THR A 1103 -2.48 -60.64 -5.72
N ILE A 1104 -2.97 -59.91 -4.68
CA ILE A 1104 -3.53 -60.32 -3.35
C ILE A 1104 -2.61 -60.75 -2.17
N GLY A 1105 -2.83 -60.13 -0.98
CA GLY A 1105 -2.85 -60.89 0.29
C GLY A 1105 -2.43 -60.17 1.59
N MET A 1106 -3.41 -59.73 2.40
CA MET A 1106 -3.28 -59.29 3.80
C MET A 1106 -2.74 -60.38 4.75
N THR A 1107 -2.10 -60.01 5.88
CA THR A 1107 -2.54 -60.37 7.27
C THR A 1107 -1.62 -59.85 8.39
N SER A 1108 -2.23 -59.69 9.56
CA SER A 1108 -1.89 -58.87 10.74
C SER A 1108 -1.09 -59.57 11.87
N MET A 1109 -0.82 -58.80 12.94
CA MET A 1109 -0.57 -59.17 14.36
C MET A 1109 0.84 -59.69 14.72
N ALA A 1110 1.45 -59.48 15.90
CA ALA A 1110 1.13 -58.78 17.15
C ALA A 1110 2.31 -58.93 18.16
N PHE A 1111 2.48 -57.93 19.05
CA PHE A 1111 2.86 -58.00 20.49
C PHE A 1111 4.28 -58.36 21.04
N ALA A 1112 4.72 -57.47 21.96
CA ALA A 1112 5.20 -57.71 23.35
C ALA A 1112 6.71 -57.52 23.75
N LEU A 1113 6.98 -56.33 24.32
CA LEU A 1113 7.60 -55.94 25.61
C LEU A 1113 8.72 -56.77 26.35
N VAL A 1114 9.83 -56.04 26.63
CA VAL A 1114 10.47 -55.68 27.94
C VAL A 1114 11.57 -56.53 28.62
N GLY A 1115 12.65 -55.82 28.97
CA GLY A 1115 13.42 -55.91 30.25
C GLY A 1115 14.94 -56.16 30.08
N LEU A 1116 15.91 -55.62 30.82
CA LEU A 1116 16.05 -54.57 31.86
C LEU A 1116 17.56 -54.52 32.28
N ALA A 1117 18.04 -53.36 32.76
CA ALA A 1117 19.25 -53.10 33.59
C ALA A 1117 20.67 -53.24 32.95
N GLY A 1118 21.73 -52.45 33.25
CA GLY A 1118 21.95 -51.31 34.15
C GLY A 1118 23.47 -51.12 34.45
N SER A 1119 23.91 -49.85 34.59
CA SER A 1119 25.07 -49.31 35.37
C SER A 1119 26.55 -49.25 34.83
N ARG A 1120 26.96 -48.00 34.48
CA ARG A 1120 28.18 -47.14 34.66
C ARG A 1120 29.40 -47.65 35.52
N PRO A 1121 30.67 -47.09 35.42
CA PRO A 1121 30.99 -45.63 35.51
C PRO A 1121 32.31 -45.01 34.90
N ARG A 1122 32.31 -43.65 34.79
CA ARG A 1122 33.36 -42.58 34.98
C ARG A 1122 34.87 -42.87 34.68
N ARG A 1123 35.74 -41.97 34.14
CA ARG A 1123 35.92 -40.50 34.27
C ARG A 1123 37.12 -39.99 33.40
N ARG A 1124 37.04 -38.73 32.91
CA ARG A 1124 38.05 -37.65 32.75
C ARG A 1124 39.23 -37.75 31.74
N GLY A 1125 39.39 -36.65 30.96
CA GLY A 1125 40.72 -36.03 30.75
C GLY A 1125 40.98 -35.20 29.46
N LYS A 1126 40.58 -33.92 29.46
CA LYS A 1126 41.17 -32.69 28.85
C LYS A 1126 42.24 -32.74 27.71
N SER A 1127 41.96 -31.86 26.72
CA SER A 1127 42.71 -30.69 26.21
C SER A 1127 43.56 -30.74 24.93
N ARG A 1128 43.19 -29.80 24.04
CA ARG A 1128 43.95 -28.92 23.12
C ARG A 1128 44.54 -29.51 21.84
N GLY A 1129 43.96 -29.05 20.73
CA GLY A 1129 44.56 -28.69 19.46
C GLY A 1129 43.74 -27.52 18.93
#